data_AF-A0A4Q1SRV0-F1
#
_entry.id   AF-A0A4Q1SRV0-F1
#
_cell.length_a   1.000
_cell.length_b   1.000
_cell.length_c   1.000
_cell.angle_alpha   90.00
_cell.angle_beta   90.00
_cell.angle_gamma   90.00
#
_symmetry.space_group_name_H-M   'P 1'
#
loop_
_entity.id
_entity.type
_entity.pdbx_description
1 polymer ?
#
loop_
_entity_poly.entity_id
_entity_poly.type
_entity_poly.pdbx_seq_one_letter_code
_entity_poly.pdbx_strand_id
1 'polypeptide(L)'
;MIKVKWRKMFAVVTSLTLVFTISPINVMSTQAAGSVYDQFSEVDTGTEGMVVTSQPLATRVGAEILKAGGNAMDAAVAVQFALNVVEPMMSGIGGGGFMMVYDKDSQDITILNSRERAPAGAKPDMFLTPSGGIIPFSTRSQHGNAVGVPGTLKGLETAVDKWGTKPLAELIAPAIKLAEEGFEVDNQLAEAARDHKTKLEKSAAKDVFVPGGVPVQAGQWLIQPDLAKTFKLIQQHGADVYYNGEIGEAIAQVVQQYGGSMTAEDLRNYVITEDRPLWDEYRGYQVASMPPPSSGGLTVLQLLKLLDGFDVSQYGPRSAEKYHLLINAMRLAYADRAAYIGDPQYVDVPMKGMLHPDYIAERQALINMDDVIKTGVEGDPWKYEDTDQPMDVVAQEENPIGQTTHFTVADKWGNVVAYTTTIEQVFGTGIMVPGYGIMLNNELTDFDARPGGANEVQPNKRPLSSMSPTMMLKDGKPVLTVGSPGGATIMASVTQVILNVLDHGMELKEAIEEPRIQNTHTSSIRWELGIPQDVKDALTTKGHTFNSSAAETGNVQSILIDHENGIFYGAADSRREGAAIGIKDETNVSPALELNAPNSTTELGEFDAAISLKNMSDLYGASVRIEFDPSKLEVIDANETEEGIQLNPGSMLNGILVKNEADNVNGVISFAVAQLGDVQGVEGNGVLATVRFKAKEGSEGTTELRPLASNIQLLNSENADLEFQTQPASISIAKGQTVSGQVGVPSYQGLASDKLDGFTVRLLSGQQVVGSAATGSNGNYTMSVPASGDYLLTVNKDGYLRAGKQIAINGDQAQLPNMTLLVGDFTQDGAIDIVDITHIAKQFEKSVAAANGVYDVNKDQKIDMADIVPVAKHFGKVAWDRIDQ
;
A
#
# COMPACT_ATOMS: atom_id res chain seq x y z
N MET A 1 -53.20 -62.92 19.09
CA MET A 1 -53.95 -62.80 20.36
C MET A 1 -52.89 -62.71 21.46
N ILE A 2 -52.68 -61.64 22.25
CA ILE A 2 -53.60 -60.70 22.88
C ILE A 2 -52.77 -59.57 23.56
N LYS A 3 -53.29 -58.33 23.46
CA LYS A 3 -53.17 -57.16 24.37
C LYS A 3 -51.84 -56.40 24.56
N VAL A 4 -51.79 -55.25 23.87
CA VAL A 4 -51.64 -53.86 24.38
C VAL A 4 -51.25 -53.70 25.86
N LYS A 5 -50.18 -52.94 26.13
CA LYS A 5 -50.10 -51.97 27.23
C LYS A 5 -49.09 -50.84 26.92
N TRP A 6 -49.62 -49.64 26.76
CA TRP A 6 -48.92 -48.36 26.70
C TRP A 6 -48.91 -47.71 28.10
N ARG A 7 -47.95 -46.79 28.29
CA ARG A 7 -47.76 -45.81 29.39
C ARG A 7 -46.95 -46.28 30.62
N LYS A 8 -45.65 -45.98 30.59
CA LYS A 8 -44.88 -45.14 31.56
C LYS A 8 -43.38 -45.50 31.50
N MET A 9 -42.56 -44.62 30.92
CA MET A 9 -41.16 -44.37 31.30
C MET A 9 -40.50 -43.47 30.26
N PHE A 10 -40.32 -42.19 30.57
CA PHE A 10 -39.13 -41.40 30.21
C PHE A 10 -39.28 -40.02 30.86
N ALA A 11 -38.62 -39.80 31.98
CA ALA A 11 -38.12 -38.49 32.43
C ALA A 11 -37.36 -38.64 33.75
N VAL A 12 -36.33 -37.81 33.87
CA VAL A 12 -35.65 -37.31 35.08
C VAL A 12 -34.36 -38.04 35.52
N VAL A 13 -33.31 -37.21 35.59
CA VAL A 13 -32.07 -37.27 36.39
C VAL A 13 -30.84 -37.90 35.74
N THR A 14 -30.01 -37.05 35.13
CA THR A 14 -28.54 -37.22 35.16
C THR A 14 -27.88 -35.86 34.96
N SER A 15 -27.50 -35.19 36.05
CA SER A 15 -26.60 -34.01 36.06
C SER A 15 -26.15 -33.77 37.51
N LEU A 16 -24.84 -33.54 37.70
CA LEU A 16 -23.99 -33.60 38.92
C LEU A 16 -23.22 -34.94 38.97
N THR A 17 -21.89 -35.03 38.96
CA THR A 17 -20.79 -34.07 39.19
C THR A 17 -19.49 -34.84 38.94
N LEU A 18 -18.46 -34.24 38.32
CA LEU A 18 -17.06 -34.47 38.72
C LEU A 18 -16.16 -33.32 38.23
N VAL A 19 -15.51 -32.69 39.20
CA VAL A 19 -14.48 -31.65 39.13
C VAL A 19 -13.11 -32.31 38.98
N PHE A 20 -12.20 -31.80 38.14
CA PHE A 20 -10.75 -31.65 38.41
C PHE A 20 -10.02 -30.82 37.32
N THR A 21 -9.53 -29.64 37.74
CA THR A 21 -8.30 -28.90 37.37
C THR A 21 -7.91 -28.64 35.90
N ILE A 22 -7.98 -27.38 35.45
CA ILE A 22 -6.92 -26.69 34.65
C ILE A 22 -6.92 -25.20 35.05
N SER A 23 -5.77 -24.65 35.42
CA SER A 23 -5.57 -23.23 35.74
C SER A 23 -5.95 -22.31 34.56
N PRO A 24 -6.62 -21.15 34.78
CA PRO A 24 -6.81 -20.18 33.72
C PRO A 24 -5.49 -19.49 33.39
N ILE A 25 -5.08 -19.67 32.14
CA ILE A 25 -4.11 -18.87 31.42
C ILE A 25 -4.62 -17.42 31.44
N ASN A 26 -3.80 -16.49 31.95
CA ASN A 26 -4.05 -15.05 31.79
C ASN A 26 -4.02 -14.72 30.29
N VAL A 27 -5.17 -14.46 29.69
CA VAL A 27 -5.25 -13.87 28.35
C VAL A 27 -5.59 -12.40 28.56
N MET A 28 -4.56 -11.55 28.43
CA MET A 28 -4.71 -10.10 28.28
C MET A 28 -5.49 -9.84 26.98
N SER A 29 -6.66 -9.21 27.07
CA SER A 29 -7.42 -8.75 25.91
C SER A 29 -6.89 -7.38 25.44
N THR A 30 -6.44 -7.35 24.19
CA THR A 30 -5.88 -6.19 23.48
C THR A 30 -6.98 -5.33 22.85
N GLN A 31 -6.84 -4.00 22.97
CA GLN A 31 -7.65 -2.98 22.29
C GLN A 31 -7.64 -3.16 20.76
N ALA A 32 -8.76 -2.87 20.08
CA ALA A 32 -8.79 -2.80 18.61
C ALA A 32 -8.05 -1.53 18.14
N ALA A 33 -6.91 -1.74 17.46
CA ALA A 33 -6.06 -0.72 16.85
C ALA A 33 -6.60 -0.30 15.47
N GLY A 34 -6.20 0.88 14.98
CA GLY A 34 -6.37 1.26 13.56
C GLY A 34 -5.58 0.34 12.62
N SER A 35 -5.81 0.44 11.31
CA SER A 35 -5.05 -0.35 10.32
C SER A 35 -3.56 -0.04 10.45
N VAL A 36 -2.70 -1.05 10.35
CA VAL A 36 -1.24 -0.84 10.38
C VAL A 36 -0.78 0.01 9.19
N TYR A 37 -1.61 0.16 8.15
CA TYR A 37 -1.29 0.95 6.95
C TYR A 37 -1.55 2.45 7.09
N ASP A 38 -2.37 2.89 8.07
CA ASP A 38 -2.76 4.31 8.23
C ASP A 38 -1.58 5.23 8.59
N GLN A 39 -0.44 4.66 8.98
CA GLN A 39 0.77 5.39 9.34
C GLN A 39 1.68 5.73 8.15
N PHE A 40 1.39 5.21 6.95
CA PHE A 40 2.23 5.38 5.77
C PHE A 40 1.76 6.54 4.89
N SER A 41 2.72 7.18 4.22
CA SER A 41 2.47 8.26 3.29
C SER A 41 2.81 7.83 1.86
N GLU A 42 2.01 8.29 0.90
CA GLU A 42 2.27 8.10 -0.53
C GLU A 42 3.40 9.02 -1.04
N VAL A 43 3.72 10.08 -0.29
CA VAL A 43 4.79 11.04 -0.62
C VAL A 43 5.72 11.24 0.57
N ASP A 44 7.02 11.37 0.31
CA ASP A 44 8.00 11.79 1.31
C ASP A 44 9.22 12.43 0.66
N THR A 45 10.07 13.02 1.49
CA THR A 45 11.35 13.63 1.10
C THR A 45 12.49 13.06 1.94
N GLY A 46 13.64 12.84 1.30
CA GLY A 46 14.86 12.36 1.96
C GLY A 46 16.09 13.16 1.52
N THR A 47 17.15 13.09 2.32
CA THR A 47 18.47 13.67 2.01
C THR A 47 19.58 12.62 1.95
N GLU A 48 19.34 11.43 2.52
CA GLU A 48 20.28 10.30 2.54
C GLU A 48 19.77 9.07 1.77
N GLY A 49 18.56 9.12 1.24
CA GLY A 49 17.99 8.04 0.45
C GLY A 49 16.48 8.13 0.37
N MET A 50 15.91 7.27 -0.46
CA MET A 50 14.48 7.20 -0.72
C MET A 50 14.09 5.79 -1.15
N VAL A 51 12.99 5.29 -0.62
CA VAL A 51 12.37 4.02 -1.03
C VAL A 51 10.94 4.29 -1.41
N VAL A 52 10.53 3.83 -2.59
CA VAL A 52 9.15 3.95 -3.06
C VAL A 52 8.69 2.63 -3.66
N THR A 53 7.62 2.06 -3.10
CA THR A 53 7.08 0.76 -3.53
C THR A 53 5.55 0.80 -3.59
N SER A 54 4.93 -0.21 -4.21
CA SER A 54 3.48 -0.41 -4.23
C SER A 54 2.90 -0.95 -2.92
N GLN A 55 3.73 -1.29 -1.92
CA GLN A 55 3.28 -1.91 -0.67
C GLN A 55 4.00 -1.35 0.57
N PRO A 56 3.29 -0.86 1.61
CA PRO A 56 3.93 -0.04 2.64
C PRO A 56 4.91 -0.78 3.55
N LEU A 57 4.65 -2.06 3.86
CA LEU A 57 5.58 -2.90 4.63
C LEU A 57 6.85 -3.19 3.83
N ALA A 58 6.76 -3.36 2.51
CA ALA A 58 7.94 -3.47 1.67
C ALA A 58 8.74 -2.15 1.63
N THR A 59 8.07 -1.00 1.53
CA THR A 59 8.72 0.32 1.66
C THR A 59 9.45 0.45 3.00
N ARG A 60 8.81 0.04 4.12
CA ARG A 60 9.43 0.03 5.44
C ARG A 60 10.68 -0.84 5.49
N VAL A 61 10.61 -2.06 4.97
CA VAL A 61 11.77 -2.98 4.93
C VAL A 61 12.94 -2.34 4.20
N GLY A 62 12.72 -1.76 3.02
CA GLY A 62 13.78 -1.07 2.29
C GLY A 62 14.37 0.10 3.08
N ALA A 63 13.52 0.91 3.72
CA ALA A 63 13.96 2.04 4.51
C ALA A 63 14.77 1.62 5.75
N GLU A 64 14.37 0.54 6.42
CA GLU A 64 15.12 -0.06 7.53
C GLU A 64 16.50 -0.55 7.09
N ILE A 65 16.63 -1.14 5.90
CA ILE A 65 17.92 -1.55 5.34
C ILE A 65 18.83 -0.34 5.05
N LEU A 66 18.29 0.72 4.45
CA LEU A 66 19.06 1.97 4.22
C LEU A 66 19.52 2.58 5.55
N LYS A 67 18.63 2.66 6.56
CA LYS A 67 18.97 3.15 7.92
C LYS A 67 20.02 2.27 8.61
N ALA A 68 19.99 0.97 8.37
CA ALA A 68 20.99 0.03 8.87
C ALA A 68 22.31 0.04 8.07
N GLY A 69 22.53 1.05 7.23
CA GLY A 69 23.76 1.26 6.46
C GLY A 69 23.88 0.42 5.19
N GLY A 70 22.79 -0.22 4.73
CA GLY A 70 22.74 -0.85 3.41
C GLY A 70 22.60 0.19 2.30
N ASN A 71 22.99 -0.17 1.08
CA ASN A 71 22.87 0.69 -0.09
C ASN A 71 21.57 0.45 -0.87
N ALA A 72 21.38 1.16 -1.98
CA ALA A 72 20.18 1.04 -2.80
C ALA A 72 19.97 -0.38 -3.32
N MET A 73 21.07 -1.12 -3.58
CA MET A 73 21.02 -2.51 -3.99
C MET A 73 20.52 -3.42 -2.88
N ASP A 74 21.11 -3.30 -1.68
CA ASP A 74 20.73 -4.06 -0.50
C ASP A 74 19.25 -3.88 -0.18
N ALA A 75 18.79 -2.62 -0.17
CA ALA A 75 17.40 -2.26 0.08
C ALA A 75 16.47 -2.80 -1.02
N ALA A 76 16.85 -2.71 -2.30
CA ALA A 76 16.05 -3.26 -3.40
C ALA A 76 15.88 -4.78 -3.31
N VAL A 77 16.92 -5.51 -2.92
CA VAL A 77 16.85 -6.97 -2.71
C VAL A 77 15.92 -7.32 -1.54
N ALA A 78 16.03 -6.60 -0.42
CA ALA A 78 15.15 -6.81 0.72
C ALA A 78 13.68 -6.46 0.41
N VAL A 79 13.45 -5.37 -0.34
CA VAL A 79 12.12 -4.98 -0.86
C VAL A 79 11.53 -6.11 -1.71
N GLN A 80 12.30 -6.71 -2.61
CA GLN A 80 11.80 -7.80 -3.46
C GLN A 80 11.34 -9.01 -2.65
N PHE A 81 12.10 -9.42 -1.63
CA PHE A 81 11.69 -10.52 -0.76
C PHE A 81 10.45 -10.15 0.07
N ALA A 82 10.37 -8.91 0.56
CA ALA A 82 9.19 -8.44 1.28
C ALA A 82 7.95 -8.48 0.38
N LEU A 83 8.03 -7.94 -0.85
CA LEU A 83 6.95 -7.95 -1.84
C LEU A 83 6.48 -9.37 -2.19
N ASN A 84 7.38 -10.36 -2.23
CA ASN A 84 6.97 -11.76 -2.41
C ASN A 84 6.02 -12.23 -1.28
N VAL A 85 6.17 -11.71 -0.05
CA VAL A 85 5.31 -12.08 1.09
C VAL A 85 4.00 -11.29 1.06
N VAL A 86 4.10 -9.97 0.93
CA VAL A 86 2.96 -9.04 1.16
C VAL A 86 2.14 -8.76 -0.08
N GLU A 87 2.72 -8.92 -1.27
CA GLU A 87 2.08 -8.76 -2.58
C GLU A 87 2.31 -10.03 -3.45
N PRO A 88 2.00 -11.25 -2.95
CA PRO A 88 2.35 -12.53 -3.58
C PRO A 88 1.61 -12.78 -4.90
N MET A 89 0.58 -11.99 -5.17
CA MET A 89 -0.17 -12.03 -6.42
C MET A 89 0.52 -11.28 -7.56
N MET A 90 1.50 -10.41 -7.30
CA MET A 90 2.13 -9.59 -8.35
C MET A 90 3.55 -9.99 -8.67
N SER A 91 4.36 -10.38 -7.67
CA SER A 91 5.76 -10.77 -7.88
C SER A 91 6.24 -11.80 -6.88
N GLY A 92 7.38 -12.45 -7.20
CA GLY A 92 8.06 -13.35 -6.28
C GLY A 92 9.18 -14.15 -6.93
N ILE A 93 9.82 -15.01 -6.13
CA ILE A 93 10.90 -15.90 -6.57
C ILE A 93 10.45 -16.98 -7.55
N GLY A 94 9.14 -17.14 -7.77
CA GLY A 94 8.55 -17.99 -8.80
C GLY A 94 8.30 -17.28 -10.13
N GLY A 95 8.79 -16.04 -10.30
CA GLY A 95 8.74 -15.28 -11.56
C GLY A 95 10.09 -14.70 -11.97
N GLY A 96 10.05 -13.49 -12.53
CA GLY A 96 11.20 -12.79 -13.11
C GLY A 96 11.02 -11.28 -13.13
N GLY A 97 11.96 -10.58 -13.76
CA GLY A 97 11.87 -9.13 -13.88
C GLY A 97 13.07 -8.48 -14.56
N PHE A 98 13.11 -7.16 -14.48
CA PHE A 98 14.21 -6.35 -14.99
C PHE A 98 14.63 -5.30 -13.95
N MET A 99 15.84 -5.45 -13.44
CA MET A 99 16.41 -4.56 -12.44
C MET A 99 17.39 -3.59 -13.12
N MET A 100 16.98 -2.35 -13.30
CA MET A 100 17.85 -1.28 -13.82
C MET A 100 18.61 -0.65 -12.66
N VAL A 101 19.93 -0.61 -12.76
CA VAL A 101 20.83 -0.15 -11.71
C VAL A 101 21.74 0.93 -12.29
N TYR A 102 21.64 2.14 -11.77
CA TYR A 102 22.69 3.15 -11.92
C TYR A 102 23.68 2.97 -10.77
N ASP A 103 24.91 2.63 -11.12
CA ASP A 103 26.02 2.49 -10.21
C ASP A 103 26.84 3.79 -10.20
N LYS A 104 26.96 4.41 -9.02
CA LYS A 104 27.66 5.69 -8.87
C LYS A 104 29.13 5.60 -9.24
N ASP A 105 29.77 4.46 -8.98
CA ASP A 105 31.21 4.30 -9.15
C ASP A 105 31.57 4.22 -10.64
N SER A 106 30.82 3.45 -11.41
CA SER A 106 30.96 3.39 -12.87
C SER A 106 30.29 4.56 -13.61
N GLN A 107 29.36 5.27 -12.96
CA GLN A 107 28.51 6.32 -13.56
C GLN A 107 27.74 5.81 -14.78
N ASP A 108 27.26 4.58 -14.71
CA ASP A 108 26.64 3.89 -15.84
C ASP A 108 25.43 3.08 -15.37
N ILE A 109 24.56 2.74 -16.31
CA ILE A 109 23.38 1.92 -16.08
C ILE A 109 23.63 0.51 -16.60
N THR A 110 23.39 -0.47 -15.73
CA THR A 110 23.36 -1.89 -16.06
C THR A 110 21.98 -2.46 -15.73
N ILE A 111 21.51 -3.39 -16.55
CA ILE A 111 20.25 -4.08 -16.31
C ILE A 111 20.55 -5.54 -15.97
N LEU A 112 20.11 -6.01 -14.80
CA LEU A 112 19.99 -7.45 -14.56
C LEU A 112 18.67 -7.94 -15.13
N ASN A 113 18.75 -8.75 -16.17
CA ASN A 113 17.62 -9.36 -16.83
C ASN A 113 17.39 -10.76 -16.27
N SER A 114 16.43 -10.85 -15.35
CA SER A 114 15.97 -12.08 -14.71
C SER A 114 14.68 -12.61 -15.34
N ARG A 115 14.44 -12.29 -16.63
CA ARG A 115 13.27 -12.78 -17.37
C ARG A 115 13.27 -14.30 -17.47
N GLU A 116 12.10 -14.88 -17.32
CA GLU A 116 11.90 -16.32 -17.41
C GLU A 116 12.22 -16.85 -18.81
N ARG A 117 12.67 -18.10 -18.87
CA ARG A 117 12.93 -18.81 -20.13
C ARG A 117 11.94 -19.96 -20.29
N ALA A 118 11.52 -20.21 -21.53
CA ALA A 118 10.80 -21.44 -21.84
C ALA A 118 11.68 -22.67 -21.57
N PRO A 119 11.15 -23.75 -20.96
CA PRO A 119 11.93 -24.96 -20.75
C PRO A 119 12.35 -25.59 -22.09
N ALA A 120 13.37 -26.44 -22.08
CA ALA A 120 13.87 -27.12 -23.27
C ALA A 120 12.79 -27.98 -23.97
N GLY A 121 11.78 -28.42 -23.21
CA GLY A 121 10.63 -29.17 -23.72
C GLY A 121 9.49 -28.32 -24.29
N ALA A 122 9.58 -26.99 -24.28
CA ALA A 122 8.58 -26.12 -24.87
C ALA A 122 8.53 -26.30 -26.40
N LYS A 123 7.36 -26.10 -27.01
CA LYS A 123 7.17 -26.26 -28.45
C LYS A 123 6.39 -25.08 -29.02
N PRO A 124 6.68 -24.66 -30.27
CA PRO A 124 5.93 -23.57 -30.92
C PRO A 124 4.41 -23.72 -30.81
N ASP A 125 3.90 -24.93 -30.99
CA ASP A 125 2.46 -25.23 -31.03
C ASP A 125 1.86 -25.61 -29.66
N MET A 126 2.57 -25.45 -28.55
CA MET A 126 2.11 -25.89 -27.21
C MET A 126 0.85 -25.18 -26.70
N PHE A 127 0.46 -24.08 -27.35
CA PHE A 127 -0.76 -23.31 -27.08
C PHE A 127 -1.89 -23.52 -28.08
N LEU A 128 -1.73 -24.49 -28.98
CA LEU A 128 -2.75 -24.88 -29.94
C LEU A 128 -3.44 -26.17 -29.50
N THR A 129 -4.72 -26.30 -29.83
CA THR A 129 -5.45 -27.56 -29.75
C THR A 129 -4.91 -28.53 -30.81
N PRO A 130 -5.16 -29.85 -30.69
CA PRO A 130 -4.78 -30.81 -31.73
C PRO A 130 -5.37 -30.51 -33.12
N SER A 131 -6.42 -29.69 -33.21
CA SER A 131 -7.03 -29.25 -34.46
C SER A 131 -6.47 -27.91 -34.99
N GLY A 132 -5.46 -27.32 -34.33
CA GLY A 132 -4.81 -26.06 -34.73
C GLY A 132 -5.54 -24.78 -34.27
N GLY A 133 -6.56 -24.91 -33.41
CA GLY A 133 -7.22 -23.75 -32.78
C GLY A 133 -6.41 -23.25 -31.59
N ILE A 134 -6.53 -21.96 -31.22
CA ILE A 134 -5.86 -21.44 -30.02
C ILE A 134 -6.55 -21.99 -28.77
N ILE A 135 -5.78 -22.45 -27.79
CA ILE A 135 -6.29 -22.80 -26.46
C ILE A 135 -6.73 -21.50 -25.76
N PRO A 136 -7.97 -21.42 -25.22
CA PRO A 136 -8.47 -20.21 -24.57
C PRO A 136 -7.53 -19.71 -23.47
N PHE A 137 -7.33 -18.39 -23.39
CA PHE A 137 -6.38 -17.77 -22.46
C PHE A 137 -6.60 -18.23 -21.01
N SER A 138 -7.86 -18.30 -20.55
CA SER A 138 -8.23 -18.77 -19.20
C SER A 138 -7.81 -20.20 -18.87
N THR A 139 -7.54 -21.02 -19.90
CA THR A 139 -7.02 -22.39 -19.76
C THR A 139 -5.50 -22.40 -19.83
N ARG A 140 -4.90 -21.78 -20.85
CA ARG A 140 -3.43 -21.75 -21.00
C ARG A 140 -2.74 -21.03 -19.84
N SER A 141 -3.32 -19.95 -19.31
CA SER A 141 -2.73 -19.21 -18.20
C SER A 141 -2.66 -19.99 -16.89
N GLN A 142 -3.40 -21.10 -16.73
CA GLN A 142 -3.39 -21.95 -15.54
C GLN A 142 -2.71 -23.31 -15.79
N HIS A 143 -2.12 -23.51 -16.97
CA HIS A 143 -1.50 -24.77 -17.38
C HIS A 143 0.01 -24.77 -17.08
N GLY A 144 0.59 -25.94 -16.82
CA GLY A 144 2.04 -26.05 -16.53
C GLY A 144 2.94 -25.55 -17.67
N ASN A 145 2.48 -25.63 -18.93
CA ASN A 145 3.20 -25.06 -20.09
C ASN A 145 3.29 -23.53 -20.08
N ALA A 146 2.51 -22.83 -19.25
CA ALA A 146 2.66 -21.38 -19.12
C ALA A 146 3.82 -20.99 -18.19
N VAL A 147 4.33 -21.93 -17.39
CA VAL A 147 5.37 -21.64 -16.40
C VAL A 147 6.72 -21.54 -17.10
N GLY A 148 7.31 -20.35 -17.06
CA GLY A 148 8.70 -20.12 -17.44
C GLY A 148 9.63 -20.40 -16.27
N VAL A 149 10.89 -20.73 -16.56
CA VAL A 149 11.91 -20.99 -15.53
C VAL A 149 12.12 -19.73 -14.69
N PRO A 150 11.83 -19.73 -13.37
CA PRO A 150 11.89 -18.52 -12.54
C PRO A 150 13.30 -17.94 -12.41
N GLY A 151 13.43 -16.63 -12.63
CA GLY A 151 14.71 -15.93 -12.65
C GLY A 151 14.97 -14.98 -11.49
N THR A 152 13.93 -14.54 -10.77
CA THR A 152 14.04 -13.47 -9.75
C THR A 152 15.16 -13.74 -8.75
N LEU A 153 15.23 -14.94 -8.14
CA LEU A 153 16.21 -15.23 -7.10
C LEU A 153 17.66 -15.16 -7.61
N LYS A 154 17.94 -15.65 -8.83
CA LYS A 154 19.27 -15.54 -9.44
C LYS A 154 19.63 -14.08 -9.74
N GLY A 155 18.63 -13.29 -10.15
CA GLY A 155 18.76 -11.84 -10.28
C GLY A 155 19.20 -11.19 -8.97
N LEU A 156 18.49 -11.48 -7.87
CA LEU A 156 18.79 -10.93 -6.55
C LEU A 156 20.17 -11.35 -6.02
N GLU A 157 20.53 -12.63 -6.13
CA GLU A 157 21.85 -13.13 -5.72
C GLU A 157 22.97 -12.40 -6.48
N THR A 158 22.83 -12.27 -7.81
CA THR A 158 23.81 -11.56 -8.64
C THR A 158 23.89 -10.08 -8.27
N ALA A 159 22.75 -9.46 -7.93
CA ALA A 159 22.71 -8.07 -7.54
C ALA A 159 23.47 -7.82 -6.23
N VAL A 160 23.29 -8.68 -5.23
CA VAL A 160 24.06 -8.67 -3.97
C VAL A 160 25.54 -8.89 -4.25
N ASP A 161 25.89 -9.88 -5.07
CA ASP A 161 27.30 -10.21 -5.35
C ASP A 161 28.05 -9.05 -6.05
N LYS A 162 27.36 -8.28 -6.89
CA LYS A 162 27.98 -7.19 -7.66
C LYS A 162 27.98 -5.85 -6.95
N TRP A 163 26.87 -5.50 -6.30
CA TRP A 163 26.68 -4.16 -5.75
C TRP A 163 26.22 -4.16 -4.29
N GLY A 164 25.92 -5.31 -3.69
CA GLY A 164 25.48 -5.39 -2.30
C GLY A 164 26.61 -5.10 -1.31
N THR A 165 26.25 -4.55 -0.16
CA THR A 165 27.18 -4.36 0.98
C THR A 165 26.81 -5.23 2.17
N LYS A 166 25.65 -5.90 2.12
CA LYS A 166 25.16 -6.84 3.13
C LYS A 166 24.98 -8.24 2.54
N PRO A 167 25.18 -9.30 3.34
CA PRO A 167 24.96 -10.66 2.85
C PRO A 167 23.47 -10.89 2.58
N LEU A 168 23.15 -11.69 1.55
CA LEU A 168 21.78 -12.07 1.19
C LEU A 168 20.97 -12.60 2.40
N ALA A 169 21.65 -13.30 3.31
CA ALA A 169 21.06 -13.85 4.52
C ALA A 169 20.49 -12.79 5.48
N GLU A 170 21.09 -11.60 5.53
CA GLU A 170 20.55 -10.45 6.27
C GLU A 170 19.37 -9.82 5.53
N LEU A 171 19.48 -9.67 4.20
CA LEU A 171 18.47 -9.00 3.37
C LEU A 171 17.15 -9.77 3.26
N ILE A 172 17.19 -11.10 3.35
CA ILE A 172 15.99 -11.95 3.34
C ILE A 172 15.31 -12.05 4.72
N ALA A 173 16.02 -11.70 5.81
CA ALA A 173 15.53 -11.89 7.18
C ALA A 173 14.22 -11.13 7.49
N PRO A 174 14.01 -9.87 7.05
CA PRO A 174 12.74 -9.18 7.27
C PRO A 174 11.56 -9.89 6.61
N ALA A 175 11.76 -10.47 5.42
CA ALA A 175 10.72 -11.22 4.72
C ALA A 175 10.42 -12.56 5.40
N ILE A 176 11.42 -13.25 5.95
CA ILE A 176 11.20 -14.43 6.80
C ILE A 176 10.30 -14.08 7.98
N LYS A 177 10.58 -12.95 8.65
CA LYS A 177 9.80 -12.46 9.79
C LYS A 177 8.35 -12.18 9.37
N LEU A 178 8.13 -11.44 8.27
CA LEU A 178 6.79 -11.15 7.75
C LEU A 178 6.02 -12.43 7.38
N ALA A 179 6.68 -13.44 6.81
CA ALA A 179 6.02 -14.69 6.44
C ALA A 179 5.70 -15.58 7.65
N GLU A 180 6.56 -15.59 8.68
CA GLU A 180 6.44 -16.43 9.88
C GLU A 180 5.51 -15.84 10.95
N GLU A 181 5.65 -14.54 11.24
CA GLU A 181 4.81 -13.83 12.21
C GLU A 181 3.48 -13.38 11.58
N GLY A 182 3.45 -13.25 10.26
CA GLY A 182 2.33 -12.79 9.47
C GLY A 182 2.24 -11.27 9.35
N PHE A 183 1.28 -10.81 8.55
CA PHE A 183 0.99 -9.40 8.31
C PHE A 183 -0.51 -9.18 8.08
N GLU A 184 -0.95 -7.93 8.23
CA GLU A 184 -2.33 -7.53 7.94
C GLU A 184 -2.56 -7.53 6.43
N VAL A 185 -3.55 -8.29 5.95
CA VAL A 185 -3.95 -8.30 4.54
C VAL A 185 -4.53 -6.94 4.17
N ASP A 186 -3.98 -6.34 3.12
CA ASP A 186 -4.44 -5.07 2.57
C ASP A 186 -5.65 -5.25 1.64
N ASN A 187 -6.21 -4.17 1.11
CA ASN A 187 -7.40 -4.28 0.26
C ASN A 187 -7.07 -4.99 -1.05
N GLN A 188 -5.90 -4.73 -1.62
CA GLN A 188 -5.49 -5.29 -2.91
C GLN A 188 -5.36 -6.81 -2.87
N LEU A 189 -4.69 -7.35 -1.85
CA LEU A 189 -4.55 -8.79 -1.69
C LEU A 189 -5.90 -9.47 -1.43
N ALA A 190 -6.76 -8.85 -0.61
CA ALA A 190 -8.10 -9.35 -0.37
C ALA A 190 -8.96 -9.40 -1.65
N GLU A 191 -8.95 -8.33 -2.44
CA GLU A 191 -9.66 -8.26 -3.71
C GLU A 191 -9.10 -9.24 -4.73
N ALA A 192 -7.77 -9.32 -4.85
CA ALA A 192 -7.11 -10.28 -5.72
C ALA A 192 -7.51 -11.73 -5.37
N ALA A 193 -7.47 -12.10 -4.09
CA ALA A 193 -7.84 -13.43 -3.63
C ALA A 193 -9.33 -13.74 -3.87
N ARG A 194 -10.21 -12.76 -3.64
CA ARG A 194 -11.64 -12.85 -3.93
C ARG A 194 -11.90 -13.09 -5.42
N ASP A 195 -11.31 -12.27 -6.28
CA ASP A 195 -11.58 -12.25 -7.72
C ASP A 195 -10.95 -13.46 -8.43
N HIS A 196 -9.90 -14.04 -7.85
CA HIS A 196 -9.22 -15.22 -8.37
C HIS A 196 -9.46 -16.49 -7.56
N LYS A 197 -10.48 -16.51 -6.69
CA LYS A 197 -10.83 -17.66 -5.84
C LYS A 197 -10.84 -18.99 -6.61
N THR A 198 -11.55 -19.04 -7.74
CA THR A 198 -11.67 -20.27 -8.55
C THR A 198 -10.35 -20.75 -9.13
N LYS A 199 -9.40 -19.84 -9.38
CA LYS A 199 -8.04 -20.19 -9.81
C LYS A 199 -7.25 -20.78 -8.64
N LEU A 200 -7.30 -20.13 -7.48
CA LEU A 200 -6.56 -20.52 -6.27
C LEU A 200 -7.04 -21.86 -5.68
N GLU A 201 -8.34 -22.16 -5.74
CA GLU A 201 -8.92 -23.41 -5.22
C GLU A 201 -8.42 -24.69 -5.91
N LYS A 202 -7.77 -24.55 -7.08
CA LYS A 202 -7.28 -25.67 -7.88
C LYS A 202 -5.85 -26.10 -7.52
N SER A 203 -5.20 -25.46 -6.56
CA SER A 203 -3.82 -25.76 -6.17
C SER A 203 -3.62 -25.73 -4.65
N ALA A 204 -2.38 -25.88 -4.19
CA ALA A 204 -2.02 -25.70 -2.78
C ALA A 204 -2.29 -24.27 -2.27
N ALA A 205 -2.43 -23.29 -3.17
CA ALA A 205 -2.73 -21.89 -2.82
C ALA A 205 -4.06 -21.74 -2.07
N LYS A 206 -4.99 -22.69 -2.25
CA LYS A 206 -6.28 -22.72 -1.54
C LYS A 206 -6.11 -22.71 -0.02
N ASP A 207 -5.07 -23.36 0.50
CA ASP A 207 -4.89 -23.54 1.94
C ASP A 207 -4.32 -22.27 2.59
N VAL A 208 -3.75 -21.36 1.78
CA VAL A 208 -3.15 -20.09 2.20
C VAL A 208 -4.11 -18.92 1.97
N PHE A 209 -4.63 -18.77 0.75
CA PHE A 209 -5.39 -17.59 0.35
C PHE A 209 -6.91 -17.80 0.34
N VAL A 210 -7.38 -19.05 0.41
CA VAL A 210 -8.80 -19.41 0.43
C VAL A 210 -9.11 -20.44 1.53
N PRO A 211 -8.59 -20.27 2.77
CA PRO A 211 -8.72 -21.28 3.81
C PRO A 211 -10.19 -21.60 4.10
N GLY A 212 -10.55 -22.89 4.09
CA GLY A 212 -11.93 -23.33 4.28
C GLY A 212 -12.91 -22.89 3.19
N GLY A 213 -12.42 -22.49 2.01
CA GLY A 213 -13.25 -22.01 0.90
C GLY A 213 -13.62 -20.53 0.98
N VAL A 214 -13.05 -19.78 1.92
CA VAL A 214 -13.26 -18.33 2.08
C VAL A 214 -11.97 -17.59 1.74
N PRO A 215 -11.97 -16.69 0.74
CA PRO A 215 -10.82 -15.84 0.45
C PRO A 215 -10.41 -15.01 1.66
N VAL A 216 -9.11 -14.79 1.83
CA VAL A 216 -8.58 -13.87 2.86
C VAL A 216 -9.19 -12.46 2.70
N GLN A 217 -9.43 -11.80 3.83
CA GLN A 217 -10.12 -10.50 3.87
C GLN A 217 -9.18 -9.38 4.34
N ALA A 218 -9.44 -8.15 3.92
CA ALA A 218 -8.69 -6.99 4.40
C ALA A 218 -8.79 -6.89 5.94
N GLY A 219 -7.69 -6.56 6.60
CA GLY A 219 -7.56 -6.56 8.06
C GLY A 219 -7.32 -7.94 8.68
N GLN A 220 -7.43 -9.03 7.92
CA GLN A 220 -7.09 -10.37 8.41
C GLN A 220 -5.58 -10.53 8.50
N TRP A 221 -5.10 -11.24 9.52
CA TRP A 221 -3.69 -11.64 9.59
C TRP A 221 -3.40 -12.85 8.69
N LEU A 222 -2.44 -12.73 7.78
CA LEU A 222 -2.00 -13.81 6.90
C LEU A 222 -0.61 -14.30 7.31
N ILE A 223 -0.48 -15.61 7.56
CA ILE A 223 0.79 -16.28 7.88
C ILE A 223 1.11 -17.28 6.75
N GLN A 224 2.37 -17.31 6.31
CA GLN A 224 2.84 -18.12 5.18
C GLN A 224 4.01 -19.01 5.63
N PRO A 225 3.75 -20.07 6.41
CA PRO A 225 4.80 -20.86 7.06
C PRO A 225 5.69 -21.60 6.06
N ASP A 226 5.12 -22.10 4.96
CA ASP A 226 5.86 -22.78 3.91
C ASP A 226 6.80 -21.83 3.15
N LEU A 227 6.37 -20.58 2.91
CA LEU A 227 7.22 -19.57 2.30
C LEU A 227 8.34 -19.15 3.26
N ALA A 228 8.05 -18.99 4.56
CA ALA A 228 9.06 -18.71 5.58
C ALA A 228 10.12 -19.84 5.63
N LYS A 229 9.70 -21.11 5.55
CA LYS A 229 10.60 -22.27 5.45
C LYS A 229 11.48 -22.16 4.19
N THR A 230 10.90 -21.87 3.04
CA THR A 230 11.63 -21.69 1.78
C THR A 230 12.69 -20.59 1.91
N PHE A 231 12.33 -19.44 2.47
CA PHE A 231 13.27 -18.35 2.69
C PHE A 231 14.36 -18.69 3.71
N LYS A 232 14.07 -19.47 4.75
CA LYS A 232 15.10 -19.98 5.67
C LYS A 232 16.08 -20.94 4.98
N LEU A 233 15.61 -21.78 4.06
CA LEU A 233 16.48 -22.63 3.25
C LEU A 233 17.40 -21.77 2.36
N ILE A 234 16.86 -20.76 1.69
CA ILE A 234 17.64 -19.82 0.87
C ILE A 234 18.62 -19.02 1.73
N GLN A 235 18.22 -18.58 2.92
CA GLN A 235 19.09 -17.90 3.88
C GLN A 235 20.29 -18.75 4.27
N GLN A 236 20.12 -20.07 4.39
CA GLN A 236 21.17 -21.01 4.79
C GLN A 236 22.06 -21.48 3.63
N HIS A 237 21.49 -21.60 2.43
CA HIS A 237 22.12 -22.30 1.31
C HIS A 237 22.28 -21.45 0.04
N GLY A 238 21.86 -20.18 0.06
CA GLY A 238 21.87 -19.30 -1.11
C GLY A 238 20.88 -19.75 -2.19
N ALA A 239 21.09 -19.34 -3.44
CA ALA A 239 20.23 -19.76 -4.54
C ALA A 239 20.42 -21.23 -4.94
N ASP A 240 21.48 -21.91 -4.45
CA ASP A 240 21.79 -23.30 -4.81
C ASP A 240 20.67 -24.27 -4.43
N VAL A 241 20.06 -24.11 -3.24
CA VAL A 241 18.92 -24.94 -2.81
C VAL A 241 17.69 -24.75 -3.71
N TYR A 242 17.60 -23.61 -4.40
CA TYR A 242 16.54 -23.30 -5.36
C TYR A 242 16.80 -23.95 -6.72
N TYR A 243 17.97 -23.73 -7.32
CA TYR A 243 18.24 -24.13 -8.70
C TYR A 243 18.84 -25.54 -8.82
N ASN A 244 19.64 -25.98 -7.86
CA ASN A 244 20.31 -27.29 -7.84
C ASN A 244 19.78 -28.23 -6.74
N GLY A 245 18.85 -27.77 -5.90
CA GLY A 245 18.38 -28.50 -4.72
C GLY A 245 16.90 -28.89 -4.73
N GLU A 246 16.38 -29.16 -3.52
CA GLU A 246 15.05 -29.74 -3.30
C GLU A 246 13.89 -28.84 -3.77
N ILE A 247 14.07 -27.52 -3.80
CA ILE A 247 13.04 -26.59 -4.25
C ILE A 247 12.87 -26.71 -5.77
N GLY A 248 13.97 -26.76 -6.52
CA GLY A 248 13.94 -26.90 -7.98
C GLY A 248 13.32 -28.22 -8.44
N GLU A 249 13.60 -29.31 -7.72
CA GLU A 249 12.94 -30.59 -7.95
C GLU A 249 11.43 -30.51 -7.71
N ALA A 250 11.00 -29.83 -6.64
CA ALA A 250 9.58 -29.64 -6.32
C ALA A 250 8.85 -28.76 -7.35
N ILE A 251 9.50 -27.69 -7.84
CA ILE A 251 8.97 -26.85 -8.92
C ILE A 251 8.75 -27.69 -10.19
N ALA A 252 9.78 -28.40 -10.64
CA ALA A 252 9.66 -29.24 -11.83
C ALA A 252 8.56 -30.30 -11.68
N GLN A 253 8.48 -30.93 -10.51
CA GLN A 253 7.46 -31.94 -10.22
C GLN A 253 6.04 -31.36 -10.31
N VAL A 254 5.76 -30.21 -9.66
CA VAL A 254 4.43 -29.62 -9.71
C VAL A 254 4.09 -29.10 -11.11
N VAL A 255 5.03 -28.50 -11.82
CA VAL A 255 4.81 -28.04 -13.21
C VAL A 255 4.39 -29.21 -14.12
N GLN A 256 5.07 -30.35 -14.00
CA GLN A 256 4.73 -31.56 -14.76
C GLN A 256 3.37 -32.15 -14.38
N GLN A 257 2.98 -32.09 -13.10
CA GLN A 257 1.64 -32.50 -12.65
C GLN A 257 0.53 -31.68 -13.30
N TYR A 258 0.79 -30.41 -13.61
CA TYR A 258 -0.12 -29.52 -14.34
C TYR A 258 0.09 -29.56 -15.87
N GLY A 259 0.77 -30.59 -16.38
CA GLY A 259 0.94 -30.83 -17.81
C GLY A 259 2.08 -30.04 -18.47
N GLY A 260 2.93 -29.39 -17.67
CA GLY A 260 4.13 -28.68 -18.15
C GLY A 260 5.29 -29.61 -18.52
N SER A 261 6.26 -29.07 -19.25
CA SER A 261 7.45 -29.80 -19.70
C SER A 261 8.76 -29.41 -18.99
N MET A 262 8.69 -28.49 -18.02
CA MET A 262 9.86 -28.07 -17.23
C MET A 262 10.43 -29.23 -16.41
N THR A 263 11.75 -29.35 -16.41
CA THR A 263 12.53 -30.32 -15.64
C THR A 263 13.43 -29.60 -14.64
N ALA A 264 13.96 -30.33 -13.65
CA ALA A 264 14.97 -29.78 -12.74
C ALA A 264 16.25 -29.34 -13.51
N GLU A 265 16.52 -29.94 -14.66
CA GLU A 265 17.65 -29.56 -15.51
C GLU A 265 17.45 -28.19 -16.17
N ASP A 266 16.21 -27.80 -16.49
CA ASP A 266 15.91 -26.46 -16.99
C ASP A 266 16.20 -25.38 -15.93
N LEU A 267 15.89 -25.66 -14.66
CA LEU A 267 16.22 -24.79 -13.53
C LEU A 267 17.73 -24.68 -13.32
N ARG A 268 18.46 -25.81 -13.35
CA ARG A 268 19.92 -25.82 -13.21
C ARG A 268 20.65 -25.03 -14.30
N ASN A 269 20.12 -25.08 -15.52
CA ASN A 269 20.71 -24.41 -16.67
C ASN A 269 20.27 -22.95 -16.83
N TYR A 270 19.40 -22.45 -15.95
CA TYR A 270 18.95 -21.07 -16.02
C TYR A 270 20.08 -20.09 -15.71
N VAL A 271 20.23 -19.11 -16.58
CA VAL A 271 21.16 -17.99 -16.41
C VAL A 271 20.45 -16.69 -16.73
N ILE A 272 20.68 -15.69 -15.88
CA ILE A 272 20.29 -14.31 -16.15
C ILE A 272 21.25 -13.69 -17.19
N THR A 273 20.86 -12.55 -17.77
CA THR A 273 21.76 -11.75 -18.60
C THR A 273 21.99 -10.37 -17.98
N GLU A 274 23.12 -9.77 -18.32
CA GLU A 274 23.40 -8.37 -18.04
C GLU A 274 23.27 -7.60 -19.34
N ASP A 275 22.27 -6.73 -19.39
CA ASP A 275 21.94 -6.00 -20.61
C ASP A 275 22.33 -4.52 -20.46
N ARG A 276 22.64 -3.87 -21.58
CA ARG A 276 22.80 -2.41 -21.64
C ARG A 276 21.45 -1.77 -21.97
N PRO A 277 21.09 -0.65 -21.34
CA PRO A 277 19.84 0.03 -21.66
C PRO A 277 19.84 0.57 -23.09
N LEU A 278 18.64 0.73 -23.63
CA LEU A 278 18.43 1.61 -24.79
C LEU A 278 18.50 3.06 -24.31
N TRP A 279 19.17 3.89 -25.10
CA TRP A 279 19.35 5.31 -24.82
C TRP A 279 18.73 6.15 -25.91
N ASP A 280 18.07 7.23 -25.49
CA ASP A 280 17.70 8.32 -26.38
C ASP A 280 17.65 9.66 -25.64
N GLU A 281 17.28 10.73 -26.33
CA GLU A 281 17.11 12.05 -25.76
C GLU A 281 15.65 12.53 -25.86
N TYR A 282 15.16 13.16 -24.80
CA TYR A 282 13.86 13.81 -24.77
C TYR A 282 13.95 15.11 -23.97
N ARG A 283 13.59 16.24 -24.59
CA ARG A 283 13.60 17.58 -23.98
C ARG A 283 14.91 17.93 -23.23
N GLY A 284 16.06 17.49 -23.75
CA GLY A 284 17.38 17.74 -23.18
C GLY A 284 17.80 16.80 -22.05
N TYR A 285 17.03 15.73 -21.79
CA TYR A 285 17.37 14.66 -20.86
C TYR A 285 17.71 13.39 -21.61
N GLN A 286 18.68 12.63 -21.10
CA GLN A 286 18.99 11.29 -21.59
C GLN A 286 18.02 10.29 -20.95
N VAL A 287 17.31 9.50 -21.76
CA VAL A 287 16.35 8.50 -21.29
C VAL A 287 16.95 7.12 -21.49
N ALA A 288 17.17 6.41 -20.38
CA ALA A 288 17.55 5.00 -20.37
C ALA A 288 16.33 4.12 -20.10
N SER A 289 16.10 3.12 -20.95
CA SER A 289 15.01 2.15 -20.73
C SER A 289 15.39 0.76 -21.20
N MET A 290 14.51 -0.22 -20.97
CA MET A 290 14.75 -1.62 -21.26
C MET A 290 14.91 -1.92 -22.76
N PRO A 291 15.96 -2.68 -23.18
CA PRO A 291 16.01 -3.29 -24.49
C PRO A 291 15.10 -4.54 -24.58
N PRO A 292 14.90 -5.09 -25.80
CA PRO A 292 14.43 -6.47 -25.99
C PRO A 292 15.22 -7.45 -25.12
N PRO A 293 14.58 -8.44 -24.46
CA PRO A 293 13.26 -9.01 -24.76
C PRO A 293 12.07 -8.24 -24.16
N SER A 294 12.27 -7.08 -23.54
CA SER A 294 11.13 -6.19 -23.29
C SER A 294 10.84 -5.33 -24.51
N SER A 295 9.57 -5.22 -24.89
CA SER A 295 9.08 -4.15 -25.77
C SER A 295 8.99 -2.80 -25.07
N GLY A 296 9.02 -2.80 -23.74
CA GLY A 296 8.76 -1.66 -22.89
C GLY A 296 9.54 -0.41 -23.27
N GLY A 297 10.86 -0.48 -23.11
CA GLY A 297 11.72 0.69 -23.31
C GLY A 297 11.75 1.17 -24.76
N LEU A 298 11.83 0.25 -25.73
CA LEU A 298 11.81 0.65 -27.15
C LEU A 298 10.52 1.39 -27.53
N THR A 299 9.37 0.91 -27.06
CA THR A 299 8.08 1.58 -27.32
C THR A 299 7.95 2.89 -26.54
N VAL A 300 8.44 3.00 -25.30
CA VAL A 300 8.49 4.28 -24.55
C VAL A 300 9.33 5.31 -25.29
N LEU A 301 10.56 4.95 -25.71
CA LEU A 301 11.45 5.86 -26.44
C LEU A 301 10.82 6.27 -27.79
N GLN A 302 10.19 5.34 -28.50
CA GLN A 302 9.49 5.64 -29.73
C GLN A 302 8.30 6.60 -29.51
N LEU A 303 7.50 6.38 -28.46
CA LEU A 303 6.40 7.28 -28.11
C LEU A 303 6.89 8.70 -27.80
N LEU A 304 7.93 8.83 -26.99
CA LEU A 304 8.54 10.12 -26.66
C LEU A 304 9.04 10.81 -27.94
N LYS A 305 9.72 10.10 -28.84
CA LYS A 305 10.16 10.65 -30.13
C LYS A 305 9.02 11.08 -31.04
N LEU A 306 7.97 10.27 -31.15
CA LEU A 306 6.81 10.62 -31.96
C LEU A 306 6.17 11.92 -31.45
N LEU A 307 6.14 12.12 -30.13
CA LEU A 307 5.58 13.31 -29.49
C LEU A 307 6.52 14.52 -29.48
N ASP A 308 7.85 14.31 -29.52
CA ASP A 308 8.85 15.39 -29.46
C ASP A 308 8.73 16.40 -30.60
N GLY A 309 8.23 15.97 -31.77
CA GLY A 309 7.94 16.82 -32.92
C GLY A 309 6.73 17.76 -32.74
N PHE A 310 6.01 17.65 -31.62
CA PHE A 310 4.86 18.47 -31.27
C PHE A 310 5.18 19.29 -30.00
N ASP A 311 4.72 20.54 -29.97
CA ASP A 311 4.73 21.34 -28.75
C ASP A 311 3.50 20.96 -27.90
N VAL A 312 3.61 19.86 -27.16
CA VAL A 312 2.54 19.35 -26.29
C VAL A 312 2.25 20.34 -25.15
N SER A 313 3.25 21.09 -24.70
CA SER A 313 3.17 22.06 -23.61
C SER A 313 2.23 23.24 -23.90
N GLN A 314 2.01 23.56 -25.18
CA GLN A 314 1.08 24.62 -25.59
C GLN A 314 -0.38 24.30 -25.21
N TYR A 315 -0.70 23.02 -24.99
CA TYR A 315 -2.03 22.54 -24.65
C TYR A 315 -2.14 22.30 -23.13
N GLY A 316 -3.36 22.43 -22.60
CA GLY A 316 -3.61 22.06 -21.20
C GLY A 316 -3.44 20.55 -20.98
N PRO A 317 -3.07 20.10 -19.77
CA PRO A 317 -2.83 18.69 -19.45
C PRO A 317 -4.06 17.79 -19.65
N ARG A 318 -5.27 18.37 -19.71
CA ARG A 318 -6.52 17.66 -19.98
C ARG A 318 -7.21 18.08 -21.27
N SER A 319 -6.48 18.65 -22.23
CA SER A 319 -7.09 19.11 -23.48
C SER A 319 -7.36 17.97 -24.47
N ALA A 320 -8.29 18.20 -25.40
CA ALA A 320 -8.56 17.25 -26.48
C ALA A 320 -7.35 17.08 -27.41
N GLU A 321 -6.57 18.13 -27.64
CA GLU A 321 -5.37 18.12 -28.48
C GLU A 321 -4.29 17.21 -27.91
N LYS A 322 -3.97 17.34 -26.62
CA LYS A 322 -2.99 16.47 -25.95
C LYS A 322 -3.39 15.00 -26.07
N TYR A 323 -4.63 14.68 -25.70
CA TYR A 323 -5.11 13.31 -25.77
C TYR A 323 -5.17 12.79 -27.22
N HIS A 324 -5.54 13.64 -28.18
CA HIS A 324 -5.54 13.28 -29.59
C HIS A 324 -4.14 12.87 -30.08
N LEU A 325 -3.10 13.65 -29.75
CA LEU A 325 -1.71 13.34 -30.08
C LEU A 325 -1.29 12.01 -29.45
N LEU A 326 -1.55 11.85 -28.14
CA LEU A 326 -1.25 10.63 -27.41
C LEU A 326 -1.89 9.38 -28.02
N ILE A 327 -3.20 9.43 -28.33
CA ILE A 327 -3.92 8.29 -28.90
C ILE A 327 -3.31 7.87 -30.24
N ASN A 328 -3.02 8.83 -31.12
CA ASN A 328 -2.47 8.53 -32.45
C ASN A 328 -1.02 8.02 -32.34
N ALA A 329 -0.19 8.63 -31.48
CA ALA A 329 1.17 8.14 -31.23
C ALA A 329 1.17 6.70 -30.66
N MET A 330 0.28 6.41 -29.69
CA MET A 330 0.08 5.06 -29.16
C MET A 330 -0.28 4.08 -30.26
N ARG A 331 -1.28 4.37 -31.09
CA ARG A 331 -1.68 3.48 -32.18
C ARG A 331 -0.53 3.14 -33.14
N LEU A 332 0.34 4.09 -33.44
CA LEU A 332 1.51 3.84 -34.30
C LEU A 332 2.58 3.01 -33.59
N ALA A 333 2.96 3.39 -32.37
CA ALA A 333 4.06 2.74 -31.65
C ALA A 333 3.71 1.31 -31.22
N TYR A 334 2.46 1.07 -30.79
CA TYR A 334 2.03 -0.28 -30.46
C TYR A 334 1.92 -1.16 -31.71
N ALA A 335 1.51 -0.63 -32.87
CA ALA A 335 1.50 -1.41 -34.11
C ALA A 335 2.91 -1.89 -34.47
N ASP A 336 3.93 -1.02 -34.37
CA ASP A 336 5.33 -1.42 -34.59
C ASP A 336 5.79 -2.45 -33.56
N ARG A 337 5.43 -2.27 -32.28
CA ARG A 337 5.71 -3.24 -31.21
C ARG A 337 5.21 -4.63 -31.57
N ALA A 338 3.94 -4.73 -32.00
CA ALA A 338 3.33 -6.02 -32.29
C ALA A 338 3.96 -6.72 -33.51
N ALA A 339 4.52 -5.95 -34.43
CA ALA A 339 5.13 -6.48 -35.64
C ALA A 339 6.56 -6.99 -35.45
N TYR A 340 7.38 -6.28 -34.66
CA TYR A 340 8.84 -6.40 -34.79
C TYR A 340 9.61 -6.87 -33.55
N ILE A 341 9.02 -6.83 -32.36
CA ILE A 341 9.80 -7.02 -31.13
C ILE A 341 9.69 -8.46 -30.60
N GLY A 342 10.84 -9.10 -30.34
CA GLY A 342 10.96 -10.41 -29.71
C GLY A 342 12.28 -10.55 -28.94
N ASP A 343 12.65 -11.77 -28.54
CA ASP A 343 13.93 -12.03 -27.87
C ASP A 343 15.11 -11.88 -28.85
N PRO A 344 16.04 -10.93 -28.62
CA PRO A 344 17.14 -10.66 -29.55
C PRO A 344 18.16 -11.80 -29.67
N GLN A 345 18.08 -12.83 -28.82
CA GLN A 345 18.87 -14.05 -28.96
C GLN A 345 18.33 -14.99 -30.04
N TYR A 346 17.11 -14.75 -30.53
CA TYR A 346 16.40 -15.63 -31.47
C TYR A 346 15.97 -14.91 -32.74
N VAL A 347 15.74 -13.59 -32.67
CA VAL A 347 15.23 -12.79 -33.77
C VAL A 347 15.94 -11.45 -33.84
N ASP A 348 16.10 -10.91 -35.04
CA ASP A 348 16.57 -9.52 -35.20
C ASP A 348 15.41 -8.56 -34.93
N VAL A 349 15.68 -7.54 -34.11
CA VAL A 349 14.74 -6.46 -33.81
C VAL A 349 15.29 -5.16 -34.41
N PRO A 350 14.53 -4.41 -35.23
CA PRO A 350 14.99 -3.21 -35.91
C PRO A 350 15.04 -2.00 -34.96
N MET A 351 15.79 -2.12 -33.86
CA MET A 351 15.85 -1.14 -32.78
C MET A 351 16.35 0.23 -33.27
N LYS A 352 17.36 0.24 -34.16
CA LYS A 352 17.91 1.49 -34.69
C LYS A 352 16.94 2.12 -35.67
N GLY A 353 16.34 1.32 -36.55
CA GLY A 353 15.36 1.77 -37.51
C GLY A 353 14.11 2.36 -36.85
N MET A 354 13.60 1.70 -35.80
CA MET A 354 12.42 2.15 -35.05
C MET A 354 12.60 3.50 -34.33
N LEU A 355 13.85 3.85 -33.99
CA LEU A 355 14.22 5.13 -33.36
C LEU A 355 14.93 6.10 -34.31
N HIS A 356 15.10 5.72 -35.59
CA HIS A 356 15.82 6.54 -36.57
C HIS A 356 15.05 7.86 -36.82
N PRO A 357 15.72 9.03 -36.86
CA PRO A 357 15.05 10.32 -37.03
C PRO A 357 14.14 10.39 -38.26
N ASP A 358 14.59 9.87 -39.40
CA ASP A 358 13.80 9.87 -40.64
C ASP A 358 12.58 8.93 -40.56
N TYR A 359 12.72 7.79 -39.88
CA TYR A 359 11.58 6.89 -39.63
C TYR A 359 10.55 7.57 -38.73
N ILE A 360 10.99 8.18 -37.64
CA ILE A 360 10.12 8.94 -36.74
C ILE A 360 9.41 10.06 -37.48
N ALA A 361 10.09 10.80 -38.36
CA ALA A 361 9.47 11.84 -39.18
C ALA A 361 8.41 11.27 -40.15
N GLU A 362 8.67 10.12 -40.78
CA GLU A 362 7.69 9.40 -41.63
C GLU A 362 6.44 9.03 -40.82
N ARG A 363 6.62 8.54 -39.58
CA ARG A 363 5.51 8.16 -38.70
C ARG A 363 4.77 9.37 -38.14
N GLN A 364 5.48 10.44 -37.76
CA GLN A 364 4.89 11.71 -37.30
C GLN A 364 4.01 12.36 -38.37
N ALA A 365 4.37 12.26 -39.64
CA ALA A 365 3.57 12.78 -40.75
C ALA A 365 2.17 12.13 -40.86
N LEU A 366 1.95 10.97 -40.23
CA LEU A 366 0.65 10.31 -40.14
C LEU A 366 -0.24 10.88 -39.03
N ILE A 367 0.34 11.58 -38.05
CA ILE A 367 -0.40 12.20 -36.94
C ILE A 367 -0.91 13.57 -37.41
N ASN A 368 -2.19 13.62 -37.78
CA ASN A 368 -2.86 14.84 -38.23
C ASN A 368 -3.82 15.34 -37.16
N MET A 369 -3.70 16.61 -36.75
CA MET A 369 -4.60 17.21 -35.75
C MET A 369 -6.07 17.23 -36.15
N ASP A 370 -6.40 17.16 -37.44
CA ASP A 370 -7.76 17.22 -37.99
C ASP A 370 -8.41 15.85 -38.25
N ASP A 371 -7.63 14.75 -38.24
CA ASP A 371 -8.11 13.39 -38.58
C ASP A 371 -7.64 12.35 -37.54
N VAL A 372 -8.23 11.16 -37.53
CA VAL A 372 -7.85 10.08 -36.58
C VAL A 372 -7.30 8.86 -37.29
N ILE A 373 -6.21 8.31 -36.76
CA ILE A 373 -5.74 6.98 -37.12
C ILE A 373 -6.70 5.98 -36.50
N LYS A 374 -7.62 5.38 -37.27
CA LYS A 374 -8.64 4.45 -36.73
C LYS A 374 -8.05 3.12 -36.26
N THR A 375 -7.07 2.63 -37.01
CA THR A 375 -6.34 1.39 -36.72
C THR A 375 -4.86 1.69 -36.93
N GLY A 376 -4.05 1.40 -35.92
CA GLY A 376 -2.59 1.47 -36.06
C GLY A 376 -2.11 0.45 -37.08
N VAL A 377 -1.20 0.86 -37.95
CA VAL A 377 -0.52 -0.02 -38.91
C VAL A 377 0.97 0.18 -38.71
N GLU A 378 1.71 -0.91 -38.64
CA GLU A 378 3.16 -0.92 -38.52
C GLU A 378 3.82 -0.14 -39.67
N GLY A 379 4.88 0.62 -39.37
CA GLY A 379 5.72 1.21 -40.40
C GLY A 379 6.78 0.22 -40.88
N ASP A 380 7.67 0.64 -41.76
CA ASP A 380 8.79 -0.18 -42.24
C ASP A 380 10.12 0.39 -41.72
N PRO A 381 10.55 0.03 -40.49
CA PRO A 381 11.79 0.51 -39.89
C PRO A 381 13.04 -0.10 -40.55
N TRP A 382 12.90 -1.22 -41.30
CA TRP A 382 14.02 -1.93 -41.92
C TRP A 382 14.69 -1.10 -43.02
N LYS A 383 14.00 -0.13 -43.63
CA LYS A 383 14.61 0.86 -44.54
C LYS A 383 15.74 1.67 -43.90
N TYR A 384 15.75 1.75 -42.57
CA TYR A 384 16.67 2.54 -41.76
C TYR A 384 17.55 1.64 -40.87
N GLU A 385 17.59 0.35 -41.15
CA GLU A 385 18.40 -0.67 -40.48
C GLU A 385 19.31 -1.34 -41.53
N ASP A 386 20.49 -1.82 -41.15
CA ASP A 386 21.44 -2.46 -42.09
C ASP A 386 21.06 -3.92 -42.46
N THR A 387 19.79 -4.30 -42.29
CA THR A 387 19.26 -5.66 -42.44
C THR A 387 17.88 -5.62 -43.10
N ASP A 388 17.60 -6.56 -44.01
CA ASP A 388 16.26 -6.77 -44.57
C ASP A 388 15.35 -7.48 -43.57
N GLN A 389 14.03 -7.20 -43.60
CA GLN A 389 13.05 -7.86 -42.74
C GLN A 389 13.17 -9.39 -42.80
N PRO A 390 13.62 -10.06 -41.72
CA PRO A 390 13.99 -11.47 -41.79
C PRO A 390 12.81 -12.42 -41.52
N MET A 391 11.65 -11.90 -41.11
CA MET A 391 10.48 -12.70 -40.70
C MET A 391 9.16 -12.04 -41.09
N ASP A 392 8.13 -12.87 -41.26
CA ASP A 392 6.76 -12.43 -41.49
C ASP A 392 6.17 -11.74 -40.25
N VAL A 393 5.38 -10.68 -40.47
CA VAL A 393 4.55 -10.09 -39.41
C VAL A 393 3.36 -11.00 -39.17
N VAL A 394 3.26 -11.52 -37.95
CA VAL A 394 2.12 -12.32 -37.50
C VAL A 394 1.29 -11.48 -36.55
N ALA A 395 -0.03 -11.45 -36.78
CA ALA A 395 -0.94 -10.71 -35.92
C ALA A 395 -0.90 -11.24 -34.48
N GLN A 396 -0.66 -10.34 -33.53
CA GLN A 396 -0.74 -10.66 -32.10
C GLN A 396 -2.21 -10.75 -31.67
N GLU A 397 -2.49 -11.71 -30.79
CA GLU A 397 -3.81 -11.88 -30.19
C GLU A 397 -3.96 -10.92 -29.00
N GLU A 398 -5.17 -10.39 -28.78
CA GLU A 398 -5.45 -9.60 -27.57
C GLU A 398 -5.63 -10.51 -26.36
N ASN A 399 -4.67 -10.45 -25.43
CA ASN A 399 -4.74 -11.15 -24.15
C ASN A 399 -5.24 -10.23 -23.02
N PRO A 400 -5.84 -10.78 -21.95
CA PRO A 400 -6.15 -10.01 -20.75
C PRO A 400 -4.90 -9.35 -20.19
N ILE A 401 -5.03 -8.07 -19.82
CA ILE A 401 -3.92 -7.28 -19.30
C ILE A 401 -3.44 -7.86 -17.96
N GLY A 402 -2.18 -8.28 -17.92
CA GLY A 402 -1.50 -8.73 -16.71
C GLY A 402 -1.34 -7.63 -15.66
N GLN A 403 -0.92 -8.03 -14.46
CA GLN A 403 -0.56 -7.12 -13.38
C GLN A 403 0.80 -7.54 -12.83
N THR A 404 1.51 -6.55 -12.30
CA THR A 404 2.93 -6.60 -11.97
C THR A 404 3.13 -5.70 -10.73
N THR A 405 4.36 -5.57 -10.24
CA THR A 405 4.75 -4.47 -9.33
C THR A 405 6.00 -3.74 -9.83
N HIS A 406 6.13 -2.46 -9.46
CA HIS A 406 7.31 -1.66 -9.67
C HIS A 406 7.74 -1.02 -8.35
N PHE A 407 9.04 -0.87 -8.17
CA PHE A 407 9.59 -0.09 -7.08
C PHE A 407 10.92 0.54 -7.47
N THR A 408 11.31 1.57 -6.72
CA THR A 408 12.54 2.32 -6.94
C THR A 408 13.19 2.70 -5.62
N VAL A 409 14.52 2.71 -5.61
CA VAL A 409 15.34 3.00 -4.43
C VAL A 409 16.52 3.89 -4.84
N ALA A 410 16.81 4.91 -4.04
CA ALA A 410 18.03 5.71 -4.16
C ALA A 410 18.72 5.81 -2.79
N ASP A 411 20.06 5.85 -2.78
CA ASP A 411 20.86 5.98 -1.57
C ASP A 411 21.73 7.25 -1.54
N LYS A 412 22.34 7.53 -0.38
CA LYS A 412 23.24 8.67 -0.18
C LYS A 412 24.54 8.60 -0.96
N TRP A 413 24.92 7.43 -1.45
CA TRP A 413 26.11 7.27 -2.28
C TRP A 413 25.82 7.61 -3.74
N GLY A 414 24.55 7.78 -4.11
CA GLY A 414 24.13 8.14 -5.46
C GLY A 414 23.87 6.93 -6.35
N ASN A 415 23.72 5.74 -5.78
CA ASN A 415 23.21 4.58 -6.53
C ASN A 415 21.68 4.68 -6.63
N VAL A 416 21.14 4.24 -7.76
CA VAL A 416 19.70 4.25 -8.02
C VAL A 416 19.27 2.94 -8.65
N VAL A 417 18.21 2.35 -8.12
CA VAL A 417 17.60 1.13 -8.64
C VAL A 417 16.17 1.41 -9.06
N ALA A 418 15.80 1.01 -10.27
CA ALA A 418 14.41 0.94 -10.73
C ALA A 418 14.12 -0.51 -11.13
N TYR A 419 13.25 -1.19 -10.40
CA TYR A 419 12.98 -2.62 -10.59
C TYR A 419 11.50 -2.86 -10.88
N THR A 420 11.19 -3.41 -12.05
CA THR A 420 9.88 -4.00 -12.35
C THR A 420 9.99 -5.52 -12.35
N THR A 421 9.17 -6.19 -11.53
CA THR A 421 9.18 -7.64 -11.31
C THR A 421 7.75 -8.21 -11.33
N THR A 422 7.58 -9.42 -11.85
CA THR A 422 6.28 -9.96 -12.20
C THR A 422 6.19 -11.48 -12.03
N ILE A 423 4.95 -11.99 -12.01
CA ILE A 423 4.58 -13.39 -12.29
C ILE A 423 3.52 -13.46 -13.42
N GLU A 424 3.58 -12.51 -14.35
CA GLU A 424 2.68 -12.21 -15.49
C GLU A 424 1.26 -11.73 -15.12
N GLN A 425 0.49 -12.57 -14.44
CA GLN A 425 -0.87 -12.22 -14.00
C GLN A 425 -1.00 -12.26 -12.49
N VAL A 426 -2.13 -11.75 -11.98
CA VAL A 426 -2.48 -11.85 -10.55
C VAL A 426 -2.43 -13.32 -10.10
N PHE A 427 -1.51 -13.70 -9.22
CA PHE A 427 -1.19 -15.07 -8.80
C PHE A 427 -0.59 -16.00 -9.87
N GLY A 428 -0.14 -15.45 -10.99
CA GLY A 428 0.39 -16.19 -12.13
C GLY A 428 -0.55 -17.29 -12.60
N THR A 429 -0.04 -18.52 -12.66
CA THR A 429 -0.84 -19.72 -12.96
C THR A 429 -1.88 -20.06 -11.91
N GLY A 430 -1.75 -19.53 -10.69
CA GLY A 430 -2.45 -20.02 -9.51
C GLY A 430 -1.81 -21.28 -8.92
N ILE A 431 -0.79 -21.87 -9.55
CA ILE A 431 -0.08 -23.04 -9.03
C ILE A 431 0.87 -22.56 -7.94
N MET A 432 0.68 -23.07 -6.73
CA MET A 432 1.62 -22.92 -5.62
C MET A 432 2.40 -24.22 -5.42
N VAL A 433 3.73 -24.13 -5.28
CA VAL A 433 4.60 -25.29 -5.01
C VAL A 433 4.28 -25.85 -3.61
N PRO A 434 3.73 -27.08 -3.49
CA PRO A 434 3.30 -27.62 -2.20
C PRO A 434 4.48 -27.78 -1.22
N GLY A 435 4.33 -27.32 0.03
CA GLY A 435 5.37 -27.41 1.06
C GLY A 435 6.48 -26.35 0.97
N TYR A 436 6.38 -25.45 -0.01
CA TYR A 436 7.33 -24.34 -0.25
C TYR A 436 6.66 -22.97 -0.40
N GLY A 437 5.36 -22.89 -0.65
CA GLY A 437 4.63 -21.61 -0.67
C GLY A 437 4.96 -20.68 -1.85
N ILE A 438 5.61 -21.19 -2.90
CA ILE A 438 6.03 -20.38 -4.05
C ILE A 438 4.90 -20.35 -5.09
N MET A 439 4.40 -19.17 -5.43
CA MET A 439 3.50 -18.96 -6.57
C MET A 439 4.28 -18.99 -7.89
N LEU A 440 3.81 -19.76 -8.87
CA LEU A 440 4.47 -19.88 -10.18
C LEU A 440 3.86 -18.95 -11.23
N ASN A 441 4.75 -18.23 -11.93
CA ASN A 441 4.41 -17.39 -13.07
C ASN A 441 3.67 -18.15 -14.17
N ASN A 442 2.92 -17.42 -15.00
CA ASN A 442 2.40 -17.91 -16.27
C ASN A 442 3.06 -17.18 -17.46
N GLU A 443 4.32 -16.77 -17.32
CA GLU A 443 5.00 -15.82 -18.20
C GLU A 443 5.08 -16.28 -19.66
N LEU A 444 5.11 -17.59 -19.92
CA LEU A 444 5.16 -18.07 -21.30
C LEU A 444 3.88 -17.77 -22.07
N THR A 445 2.79 -17.32 -21.42
CA THR A 445 1.62 -16.80 -22.13
C THR A 445 1.83 -15.46 -22.81
N ASP A 446 2.94 -14.78 -22.55
CA ASP A 446 3.34 -13.61 -23.33
C ASP A 446 3.82 -13.97 -24.74
N PHE A 447 4.24 -15.23 -24.98
CA PHE A 447 4.50 -15.68 -26.36
C PHE A 447 3.21 -15.71 -27.20
N ASP A 448 3.39 -15.48 -28.50
CA ASP A 448 2.34 -15.61 -29.49
C ASP A 448 1.79 -17.04 -29.46
N ALA A 449 0.45 -17.16 -29.36
CA ALA A 449 -0.19 -18.47 -29.36
C ALA A 449 -0.04 -19.19 -30.71
N ARG A 450 0.05 -18.42 -31.80
CA ARG A 450 0.31 -18.92 -33.16
C ARG A 450 1.80 -18.76 -33.49
N PRO A 451 2.48 -19.83 -33.90
CA PRO A 451 3.86 -19.76 -34.37
C PRO A 451 4.05 -18.89 -35.61
N GLY A 452 5.30 -18.51 -35.87
CA GLY A 452 5.76 -17.84 -37.09
C GLY A 452 6.19 -16.38 -36.93
N GLY A 453 5.81 -15.72 -35.83
CA GLY A 453 6.17 -14.32 -35.56
C GLY A 453 7.44 -14.16 -34.72
N ALA A 454 7.86 -12.91 -34.53
CA ALA A 454 9.05 -12.56 -33.72
C ALA A 454 8.98 -13.08 -32.27
N ASN A 455 7.77 -13.22 -31.74
CA ASN A 455 7.50 -13.65 -30.39
C ASN A 455 6.85 -15.05 -30.33
N GLU A 456 7.16 -15.93 -31.30
CA GLU A 456 6.75 -17.33 -31.19
C GLU A 456 7.46 -18.06 -30.04
N VAL A 457 6.80 -19.11 -29.51
CA VAL A 457 7.38 -20.01 -28.50
C VAL A 457 8.56 -20.77 -29.09
N GLN A 458 9.72 -20.68 -28.46
CA GLN A 458 10.90 -21.51 -28.76
C GLN A 458 11.54 -22.02 -27.46
N PRO A 459 12.14 -23.22 -27.45
CA PRO A 459 12.89 -23.71 -26.30
C PRO A 459 13.97 -22.72 -25.87
N ASN A 460 14.10 -22.47 -24.56
CA ASN A 460 15.06 -21.56 -23.92
C ASN A 460 14.92 -20.06 -24.27
N LYS A 461 13.97 -19.69 -25.14
CA LYS A 461 13.67 -18.30 -25.49
C LYS A 461 12.94 -17.62 -24.33
N ARG A 462 13.16 -16.32 -24.16
CA ARG A 462 12.40 -15.48 -23.21
C ARG A 462 11.15 -14.95 -23.92
N PRO A 463 9.97 -14.97 -23.27
CA PRO A 463 8.78 -14.34 -23.84
C PRO A 463 8.93 -12.82 -23.83
N LEU A 464 8.36 -12.17 -24.84
CA LEU A 464 8.29 -10.70 -24.92
C LEU A 464 7.68 -10.13 -23.65
N SER A 465 8.27 -9.08 -23.08
CA SER A 465 7.67 -8.37 -21.95
C SER A 465 7.19 -6.97 -22.36
N SER A 466 6.40 -6.33 -21.50
CA SER A 466 6.02 -4.91 -21.63
C SER A 466 6.60 -4.04 -20.50
N MET A 467 7.33 -4.64 -19.55
CA MET A 467 7.91 -3.94 -18.40
C MET A 467 8.95 -2.88 -18.84
N SER A 468 8.84 -1.68 -18.30
CA SER A 468 9.61 -0.50 -18.73
C SER A 468 10.22 0.29 -17.57
N PRO A 469 11.01 -0.31 -16.65
CA PRO A 469 11.79 0.49 -15.71
C PRO A 469 12.66 1.46 -16.51
N THR A 470 12.49 2.75 -16.22
CA THR A 470 13.07 3.84 -17.01
C THR A 470 13.75 4.82 -16.07
N MET A 471 14.93 5.29 -16.46
CA MET A 471 15.68 6.29 -15.72
C MET A 471 16.05 7.45 -16.65
N MET A 472 15.86 8.67 -16.17
CA MET A 472 16.24 9.88 -16.89
C MET A 472 17.47 10.48 -16.25
N LEU A 473 18.42 10.89 -17.09
CA LEU A 473 19.69 11.48 -16.69
C LEU A 473 19.80 12.89 -17.25
N LYS A 474 20.45 13.76 -16.47
CA LYS A 474 20.93 15.08 -16.91
C LYS A 474 22.40 15.19 -16.54
N ASP A 475 23.23 15.56 -17.52
CA ASP A 475 24.68 15.65 -17.34
C ASP A 475 25.31 14.37 -16.74
N GLY A 476 24.81 13.21 -17.16
CA GLY A 476 25.28 11.90 -16.68
C GLY A 476 24.85 11.54 -15.25
N LYS A 477 23.93 12.30 -14.63
CA LYS A 477 23.40 12.01 -13.28
C LYS A 477 21.91 11.67 -13.34
N PRO A 478 21.43 10.63 -12.62
CA PRO A 478 20.00 10.31 -12.56
C PRO A 478 19.21 11.45 -11.94
N VAL A 479 18.10 11.84 -12.57
CA VAL A 479 17.20 12.89 -12.07
C VAL A 479 15.78 12.40 -11.84
N LEU A 480 15.35 11.35 -12.53
CA LEU A 480 14.01 10.79 -12.40
C LEU A 480 14.01 9.28 -12.67
N THR A 481 13.32 8.50 -11.85
CA THR A 481 13.00 7.10 -12.14
C THR A 481 11.53 6.96 -12.40
N VAL A 482 11.12 6.29 -13.48
CA VAL A 482 9.70 6.03 -13.75
C VAL A 482 9.52 4.57 -14.12
N GLY A 483 8.54 3.93 -13.49
CA GLY A 483 8.07 2.62 -13.89
C GLY A 483 6.65 2.38 -13.39
N SER A 484 5.97 1.45 -14.03
CA SER A 484 4.60 1.06 -13.71
C SER A 484 4.44 -0.44 -13.94
N PRO A 485 3.52 -1.10 -13.23
CA PRO A 485 2.93 -2.37 -13.64
C PRO A 485 1.78 -2.17 -14.63
N GLY A 486 1.22 -3.27 -15.14
CA GLY A 486 0.00 -3.27 -15.97
C GLY A 486 0.14 -3.86 -17.38
N GLY A 487 1.06 -4.80 -17.59
CA GLY A 487 1.26 -5.45 -18.90
C GLY A 487 1.48 -4.43 -20.01
N ALA A 488 0.73 -4.55 -21.12
CA ALA A 488 0.87 -3.64 -22.25
C ALA A 488 0.54 -2.16 -21.94
N THR A 489 -0.11 -1.82 -20.81
CA THR A 489 -0.40 -0.41 -20.47
C THR A 489 0.79 0.35 -19.88
N ILE A 490 1.85 -0.38 -19.52
CA ILE A 490 3.04 0.18 -18.85
C ILE A 490 3.66 1.31 -19.68
N MET A 491 3.88 1.10 -20.99
CA MET A 491 4.59 2.08 -21.82
C MET A 491 3.86 3.42 -21.86
N ALA A 492 2.54 3.40 -22.01
CA ALA A 492 1.74 4.61 -22.02
C ALA A 492 1.59 5.24 -20.63
N SER A 493 1.64 4.46 -19.53
CA SER A 493 1.69 5.03 -18.17
C SER A 493 3.02 5.77 -17.94
N VAL A 494 4.14 5.13 -18.26
CA VAL A 494 5.49 5.72 -18.14
C VAL A 494 5.61 6.97 -19.02
N THR A 495 5.20 6.89 -20.28
CA THR A 495 5.24 8.03 -21.21
C THR A 495 4.43 9.21 -20.68
N GLN A 496 3.20 8.99 -20.22
CA GLN A 496 2.35 10.09 -19.72
C GLN A 496 2.94 10.76 -18.49
N VAL A 497 3.53 10.01 -17.54
CA VAL A 497 4.21 10.61 -16.38
C VAL A 497 5.42 11.45 -16.80
N ILE A 498 6.23 10.96 -17.75
CA ILE A 498 7.37 11.72 -18.28
C ILE A 498 6.90 13.04 -18.91
N LEU A 499 5.83 13.02 -19.73
CA LEU A 499 5.26 14.24 -20.33
C LEU A 499 4.72 15.19 -19.26
N ASN A 500 4.01 14.67 -18.26
CA ASN A 500 3.44 15.49 -17.20
C ASN A 500 4.52 16.22 -16.40
N VAL A 501 5.63 15.55 -16.08
CA VAL A 501 6.77 16.17 -15.38
C VAL A 501 7.50 17.17 -16.29
N LEU A 502 7.81 16.80 -17.53
CA LEU A 502 8.72 17.59 -18.37
C LEU A 502 8.04 18.62 -19.28
N ASP A 503 6.94 18.26 -19.94
CA ASP A 503 6.23 19.16 -20.85
C ASP A 503 5.22 20.04 -20.10
N HIS A 504 4.61 19.53 -19.02
CA HIS A 504 3.64 20.30 -18.23
C HIS A 504 4.20 20.86 -16.91
N GLY A 505 5.44 20.50 -16.52
CA GLY A 505 6.08 21.04 -15.32
C GLY A 505 5.35 20.69 -14.02
N MET A 506 4.61 19.58 -14.01
CA MET A 506 3.84 19.15 -12.83
C MET A 506 4.77 18.67 -11.71
N GLU A 507 4.32 18.86 -10.46
CA GLU A 507 4.94 18.22 -9.30
C GLU A 507 4.83 16.68 -9.46
N LEU A 508 5.78 15.92 -8.90
CA LEU A 508 5.91 14.49 -9.18
C LEU A 508 4.65 13.69 -8.81
N LYS A 509 4.05 13.92 -7.64
CA LYS A 509 2.82 13.24 -7.24
C LYS A 509 1.65 13.69 -8.11
N GLU A 510 1.53 14.98 -8.44
CA GLU A 510 0.52 15.46 -9.39
C GLU A 510 0.66 14.80 -10.77
N ALA A 511 1.88 14.68 -11.28
CA ALA A 511 2.18 14.05 -12.57
C ALA A 511 1.81 12.57 -12.61
N ILE A 512 1.99 11.88 -11.48
CA ILE A 512 1.54 10.50 -11.28
C ILE A 512 0.01 10.44 -11.24
N GLU A 513 -0.66 11.31 -10.50
CA GLU A 513 -2.11 11.23 -10.33
C GLU A 513 -2.93 11.70 -11.53
N GLU A 514 -2.31 12.46 -12.43
CA GLU A 514 -2.98 12.97 -13.62
C GLU A 514 -3.63 11.83 -14.45
N PRO A 515 -4.95 11.92 -14.75
CA PRO A 515 -5.70 10.85 -15.40
C PRO A 515 -5.10 10.36 -16.71
N ARG A 516 -4.93 9.04 -16.82
CA ARG A 516 -4.27 8.39 -17.95
C ARG A 516 -5.27 7.87 -18.99
N ILE A 517 -4.81 7.82 -20.23
CA ILE A 517 -5.45 7.06 -21.31
C ILE A 517 -4.53 5.95 -21.82
N GLN A 518 -5.10 4.97 -22.49
CA GLN A 518 -4.39 3.83 -23.07
C GLN A 518 -5.03 3.39 -24.38
N ASN A 519 -4.20 3.04 -25.35
CA ASN A 519 -4.61 2.37 -26.57
C ASN A 519 -3.50 1.40 -27.02
N THR A 520 -3.69 0.11 -26.75
CA THR A 520 -2.69 -0.92 -27.05
C THR A 520 -2.89 -1.45 -28.46
N HIS A 521 -4.08 -1.94 -28.82
CA HIS A 521 -4.43 -2.36 -30.20
C HIS A 521 -5.92 -2.23 -30.52
N THR A 522 -6.74 -1.93 -29.51
CA THR A 522 -8.19 -1.88 -29.61
C THR A 522 -8.67 -0.62 -30.32
N SER A 523 -9.79 -0.73 -31.04
CA SER A 523 -10.50 0.45 -31.57
C SER A 523 -10.89 1.44 -30.47
N SER A 524 -11.14 0.93 -29.26
CA SER A 524 -11.61 1.70 -28.11
C SER A 524 -10.48 2.06 -27.14
N ILE A 525 -10.51 3.28 -26.62
CA ILE A 525 -9.54 3.88 -25.70
C ILE A 525 -9.97 3.56 -24.27
N ARG A 526 -9.06 3.00 -23.48
CA ARG A 526 -9.23 2.89 -22.04
C ARG A 526 -8.84 4.21 -21.39
N TRP A 527 -9.60 4.62 -20.39
CA TRP A 527 -9.50 5.95 -19.79
C TRP A 527 -9.78 5.89 -18.30
N GLU A 528 -9.24 6.85 -17.55
CA GLU A 528 -9.44 6.99 -16.12
C GLU A 528 -10.45 8.08 -15.75
N LEU A 529 -11.02 7.98 -14.55
CA LEU A 529 -11.80 9.07 -13.99
C LEU A 529 -10.95 10.35 -13.89
N GLY A 530 -11.59 11.50 -14.10
CA GLY A 530 -10.92 12.81 -14.10
C GLY A 530 -10.65 13.39 -15.50
N ILE A 531 -10.80 12.59 -16.57
CA ILE A 531 -10.86 13.12 -17.94
C ILE A 531 -12.21 13.83 -18.16
N PRO A 532 -12.22 15.13 -18.51
CA PRO A 532 -13.47 15.88 -18.68
C PRO A 532 -14.38 15.29 -19.75
N GLN A 533 -15.70 15.33 -19.53
CA GLN A 533 -16.67 14.74 -20.45
C GLN A 533 -16.69 15.48 -21.79
N ASP A 534 -16.61 16.81 -21.79
CA ASP A 534 -16.54 17.65 -22.99
C ASP A 534 -15.30 17.34 -23.84
N VAL A 535 -14.18 17.00 -23.22
CA VAL A 535 -12.95 16.57 -23.89
C VAL A 535 -13.16 15.21 -24.58
N LYS A 536 -13.77 14.24 -23.89
CA LYS A 536 -14.12 12.95 -24.49
C LYS A 536 -15.14 13.10 -25.63
N ASP A 537 -16.12 13.99 -25.49
CA ASP A 537 -17.12 14.26 -26.52
C ASP A 537 -16.48 14.93 -27.76
N ALA A 538 -15.54 15.85 -27.56
CA ALA A 538 -14.76 16.44 -28.64
C ALA A 538 -13.91 15.39 -29.38
N LEU A 539 -13.23 14.52 -28.65
CA LEU A 539 -12.44 13.41 -29.22
C LEU A 539 -13.35 12.40 -29.95
N THR A 540 -14.53 12.11 -29.41
CA THR A 540 -15.52 11.22 -30.03
C THR A 540 -16.06 11.81 -31.32
N THR A 541 -16.34 13.12 -31.32
CA THR A 541 -16.77 13.86 -32.51
C THR A 541 -15.70 13.82 -33.61
N LYS A 542 -14.41 13.82 -33.22
CA LYS A 542 -13.28 13.66 -34.14
C LYS A 542 -13.11 12.22 -34.66
N GLY A 543 -13.77 11.24 -34.04
CA GLY A 543 -13.80 9.84 -34.48
C GLY A 543 -13.08 8.86 -33.56
N HIS A 544 -12.60 9.30 -32.40
CA HIS A 544 -12.10 8.39 -31.36
C HIS A 544 -13.25 7.65 -30.68
N THR A 545 -12.98 6.48 -30.12
CA THR A 545 -13.97 5.70 -29.38
C THR A 545 -13.41 5.40 -28.01
N PHE A 546 -14.16 5.64 -26.94
CA PHE A 546 -13.77 5.31 -25.57
C PHE A 546 -14.50 4.06 -25.09
N ASN A 547 -13.88 3.31 -24.19
CA ASN A 547 -14.57 2.26 -23.44
C ASN A 547 -15.76 2.85 -22.65
N SER A 548 -16.80 2.04 -22.48
CA SER A 548 -18.05 2.46 -21.83
C SER A 548 -17.86 2.82 -20.35
N SER A 549 -16.83 2.28 -19.70
CA SER A 549 -16.49 2.56 -18.30
C SER A 549 -15.03 2.97 -18.16
N ALA A 550 -14.78 3.86 -17.19
CA ALA A 550 -13.43 4.18 -16.76
C ALA A 550 -12.79 2.96 -16.08
N ALA A 551 -11.46 2.87 -16.11
CA ALA A 551 -10.71 1.86 -15.39
C ALA A 551 -9.29 2.34 -15.08
N GLU A 552 -8.85 2.09 -13.84
CA GLU A 552 -7.52 2.48 -13.34
C GLU A 552 -6.40 1.80 -14.11
N THR A 553 -5.35 2.56 -14.40
CA THR A 553 -4.27 2.22 -15.32
C THR A 553 -2.93 2.42 -14.66
N GLY A 554 -2.22 1.30 -14.51
CA GLY A 554 -0.88 1.28 -13.94
C GLY A 554 -0.88 1.61 -12.46
N ASN A 555 0.33 1.72 -11.92
CA ASN A 555 0.59 2.14 -10.55
C ASN A 555 2.06 2.60 -10.50
N VAL A 556 2.29 3.90 -10.66
CA VAL A 556 3.64 4.43 -10.82
C VAL A 556 4.33 4.63 -9.46
N GLN A 557 5.56 4.15 -9.34
CA GLN A 557 6.46 4.53 -8.25
C GLN A 557 7.62 5.30 -8.85
N SER A 558 7.95 6.45 -8.25
CA SER A 558 8.94 7.36 -8.81
C SER A 558 9.75 8.07 -7.73
N ILE A 559 11.01 8.35 -8.07
CA ILE A 559 11.92 9.21 -7.32
C ILE A 559 12.39 10.31 -8.26
N LEU A 560 12.23 11.56 -7.86
CA LEU A 560 12.86 12.73 -8.46
C LEU A 560 14.07 13.13 -7.59
N ILE A 561 15.24 13.30 -8.20
CA ILE A 561 16.50 13.60 -7.52
C ILE A 561 16.93 15.02 -7.86
N ASP A 562 16.80 15.91 -6.88
CA ASP A 562 17.29 17.28 -6.96
C ASP A 562 18.75 17.35 -6.47
N HIS A 563 19.68 17.28 -7.43
CA HIS A 563 21.12 17.37 -7.17
C HIS A 563 21.57 18.77 -6.72
N GLU A 564 20.79 19.83 -6.98
CA GLU A 564 21.15 21.19 -6.56
C GLU A 564 20.90 21.37 -5.06
N ASN A 565 19.76 20.87 -4.58
CA ASN A 565 19.38 20.96 -3.16
C ASN A 565 19.76 19.71 -2.34
N GLY A 566 20.18 18.62 -3.00
CA GLY A 566 20.51 17.35 -2.33
C GLY A 566 19.29 16.64 -1.76
N ILE A 567 18.15 16.74 -2.45
CA ILE A 567 16.85 16.22 -1.99
C ILE A 567 16.36 15.11 -2.92
N PHE A 568 15.87 14.03 -2.32
CA PHE A 568 15.08 12.99 -2.98
C PHE A 568 13.60 13.25 -2.71
N TYR A 569 12.79 13.32 -3.76
CA TYR A 569 11.33 13.37 -3.67
C TYR A 569 10.78 12.01 -4.11
N GLY A 570 10.12 11.30 -3.21
CA GLY A 570 9.50 10.00 -3.49
C GLY A 570 7.98 10.14 -3.59
N ALA A 571 7.39 9.50 -4.59
CA ALA A 571 5.94 9.48 -4.77
C ALA A 571 5.45 8.10 -5.27
N ALA A 572 4.52 7.52 -4.54
CA ALA A 572 3.77 6.33 -4.90
C ALA A 572 2.38 6.71 -5.44
N ASP A 573 1.87 5.97 -6.42
CA ASP A 573 0.56 6.18 -7.05
C ASP A 573 -0.60 5.66 -6.18
N SER A 574 -1.65 6.48 -6.00
CA SER A 574 -2.78 6.22 -5.09
C SER A 574 -3.81 5.23 -5.65
N ARG A 575 -3.62 4.72 -6.87
CA ARG A 575 -4.44 3.60 -7.41
C ARG A 575 -4.18 2.29 -6.66
N ARG A 576 -3.12 2.23 -5.87
CA ARG A 576 -2.80 1.15 -4.93
C ARG A 576 -2.37 1.77 -3.61
N GLU A 577 -2.24 0.94 -2.58
CA GLU A 577 -1.83 1.33 -1.23
C GLU A 577 -0.30 1.49 -1.13
N GLY A 578 0.34 2.14 -2.11
CA GLY A 578 1.79 2.31 -2.13
C GLY A 578 2.29 3.32 -1.07
N ALA A 579 3.61 3.32 -0.82
CA ALA A 579 4.21 4.26 0.12
C ALA A 579 5.61 4.72 -0.31
N ALA A 580 5.97 5.92 0.13
CA ALA A 580 7.30 6.50 0.04
C ALA A 580 7.88 6.75 1.44
N ILE A 581 9.16 6.44 1.65
CA ILE A 581 9.89 6.77 2.89
C ILE A 581 11.26 7.35 2.51
N GLY A 582 11.47 8.60 2.91
CA GLY A 582 12.74 9.30 2.78
C GLY A 582 13.64 9.07 3.98
N ILE A 583 14.92 8.80 3.73
CA ILE A 583 15.94 8.77 4.77
C ILE A 583 16.52 10.17 4.90
N LYS A 584 16.49 10.70 6.13
CA LYS A 584 17.02 12.02 6.45
C LYS A 584 18.30 11.83 7.25
N ASP A 585 19.21 12.78 7.11
CA ASP A 585 20.44 12.80 7.91
C ASP A 585 20.08 13.03 9.39
N GLU A 586 19.99 11.93 10.14
CA GLU A 586 19.75 11.96 11.59
C GLU A 586 21.05 12.26 12.36
N THR A 587 22.22 12.30 11.72
CA THR A 587 23.52 12.55 12.37
C THR A 587 23.75 14.02 12.76
N ASN A 588 22.80 14.89 12.44
CA ASN A 588 22.86 16.33 12.71
C ASN A 588 21.60 16.90 13.35
N VAL A 589 20.75 16.08 13.97
CA VAL A 589 19.62 16.60 14.74
C VAL A 589 20.03 16.66 16.21
N SER A 590 20.29 17.88 16.70
CA SER A 590 20.54 18.09 18.12
C SER A 590 19.42 17.46 18.95
N PRO A 591 19.72 16.92 20.15
CA PRO A 591 18.69 16.54 21.10
C PRO A 591 17.69 17.69 21.25
N ALA A 592 16.40 17.39 21.32
CA ALA A 592 15.38 18.42 21.41
C ALA A 592 14.32 18.08 22.45
N LEU A 593 13.82 19.11 23.14
CA LEU A 593 12.64 19.04 24.00
C LEU A 593 11.49 19.78 23.33
N GLU A 594 10.43 19.03 23.02
CA GLU A 594 9.25 19.51 22.33
C GLU A 594 8.03 19.44 23.26
N LEU A 595 7.19 20.48 23.20
CA LEU A 595 5.89 20.49 23.87
C LEU A 595 4.81 20.19 22.82
N ASN A 596 4.15 19.06 22.97
CA ASN A 596 3.08 18.61 22.09
C ASN A 596 1.73 18.92 22.75
N ALA A 597 1.10 20.02 22.35
CA ALA A 597 -0.19 20.51 22.84
C ALA A 597 -1.15 20.78 21.66
N PRO A 598 -2.47 20.83 21.87
CA PRO A 598 -3.40 21.21 20.82
C PRO A 598 -3.20 22.66 20.38
N ASN A 599 -3.36 22.93 19.09
CA ASN A 599 -3.21 24.28 18.53
C ASN A 599 -4.34 25.24 18.97
N SER A 600 -5.47 24.72 19.45
CA SER A 600 -6.59 25.51 19.96
C SER A 600 -7.38 24.80 21.06
N THR A 601 -7.92 25.57 22.01
CA THR A 601 -8.83 25.13 23.08
C THR A 601 -9.92 26.19 23.35
N THR A 602 -10.84 25.90 24.25
CA THR A 602 -11.90 26.82 24.69
C THR A 602 -11.65 27.33 26.10
N GLU A 603 -12.24 28.47 26.46
CA GLU A 603 -12.13 29.06 27.81
C GLU A 603 -12.60 28.17 28.98
N LEU A 604 -13.38 27.10 28.74
CA LEU A 604 -13.75 26.08 29.74
C LEU A 604 -13.20 24.68 29.42
N GLY A 605 -12.27 24.57 28.48
CA GLY A 605 -11.76 23.29 27.96
C GLY A 605 -10.53 22.80 28.71
N GLU A 606 -10.49 21.50 28.97
CA GLU A 606 -9.33 20.78 29.49
C GLU A 606 -8.57 20.10 28.35
N PHE A 607 -7.24 20.06 28.44
CA PHE A 607 -6.39 19.38 27.46
C PHE A 607 -5.10 18.86 28.07
N ASP A 608 -4.53 17.84 27.45
CA ASP A 608 -3.24 17.26 27.83
C ASP A 608 -2.13 17.79 26.90
N ALA A 609 -1.00 18.17 27.48
CA ALA A 609 0.22 18.55 26.77
C ALA A 609 1.36 17.59 27.12
N ALA A 610 1.92 16.93 26.10
CA ALA A 610 3.00 15.97 26.27
C ALA A 610 4.36 16.64 26.14
N ILE A 611 5.28 16.32 27.05
CA ILE A 611 6.64 16.82 27.07
C ILE A 611 7.53 15.73 26.50
N SER A 612 8.02 15.94 25.28
CA SER A 612 8.71 14.91 24.51
C SER A 612 10.18 15.26 24.33
N LEU A 613 11.05 14.24 24.35
CA LEU A 613 12.42 14.40 23.89
C LEU A 613 12.62 13.69 22.56
N LYS A 614 13.46 14.30 21.73
CA LYS A 614 13.87 13.79 20.42
C LYS A 614 15.39 13.65 20.37
N ASN A 615 15.85 12.64 19.63
CA ASN A 615 17.26 12.41 19.31
C ASN A 615 18.16 12.31 20.55
N MET A 616 17.66 11.65 21.60
CA MET A 616 18.42 11.45 22.82
C MET A 616 19.44 10.35 22.63
N SER A 617 20.63 10.56 23.19
CA SER A 617 21.61 9.50 23.43
C SER A 617 22.05 9.52 24.89
N ASP A 618 22.19 8.34 25.47
CA ASP A 618 22.65 8.13 26.83
C ASP A 618 21.84 8.89 27.92
N LEU A 619 20.51 8.99 27.80
CA LEU A 619 19.70 9.74 28.77
C LEU A 619 19.43 8.92 30.05
N TYR A 620 19.76 9.48 31.21
CA TYR A 620 19.57 8.87 32.54
C TYR A 620 18.60 9.63 33.44
N GLY A 621 18.46 10.93 33.24
CA GLY A 621 17.53 11.74 34.03
C GLY A 621 17.20 13.07 33.36
N ALA A 622 16.07 13.64 33.72
CA ALA A 622 15.63 14.94 33.26
C ALA A 622 15.05 15.73 34.43
N SER A 623 15.44 16.99 34.57
CA SER A 623 14.72 17.99 35.35
C SER A 623 14.18 19.03 34.38
N VAL A 624 12.88 19.23 34.37
CA VAL A 624 12.20 20.07 33.38
C VAL A 624 11.41 21.16 34.08
N ARG A 625 11.48 22.38 33.53
CA ARG A 625 10.68 23.52 33.96
C ARG A 625 10.00 24.19 32.76
N ILE A 626 8.70 24.41 32.87
CA ILE A 626 7.85 25.00 31.82
C ILE A 626 7.10 26.19 32.42
N GLU A 627 7.04 27.28 31.67
CA GLU A 627 6.17 28.43 31.95
C GLU A 627 4.90 28.37 31.10
N PHE A 628 3.80 28.83 31.68
CA PHE A 628 2.53 29.08 31.02
C PHE A 628 1.95 30.40 31.53
N ASP A 629 1.03 31.02 30.78
CA ASP A 629 0.36 32.25 31.24
C ASP A 629 -0.71 31.93 32.29
N PRO A 630 -0.50 32.27 33.59
CA PRO A 630 -1.45 31.96 34.64
C PRO A 630 -2.70 32.85 34.60
N SER A 631 -2.76 33.86 33.74
CA SER A 631 -4.00 34.61 33.49
C SER A 631 -4.95 33.89 32.53
N LYS A 632 -4.43 32.91 31.76
CA LYS A 632 -5.16 32.22 30.70
C LYS A 632 -5.32 30.72 30.92
N LEU A 633 -4.35 30.08 31.57
CA LEU A 633 -4.37 28.65 31.84
C LEU A 633 -4.20 28.38 33.34
N GLU A 634 -4.64 27.21 33.78
CA GLU A 634 -4.28 26.59 35.04
C GLU A 634 -3.98 25.11 34.81
N VAL A 635 -3.01 24.58 35.54
CA VAL A 635 -2.72 23.15 35.58
C VAL A 635 -3.72 22.50 36.53
N ILE A 636 -4.33 21.40 36.09
CA ILE A 636 -5.26 20.62 36.90
C ILE A 636 -4.69 19.24 37.16
N ASP A 637 -5.16 18.63 38.24
CA ASP A 637 -4.64 17.34 38.69
C ASP A 637 -5.03 16.22 37.71
N ALA A 638 -4.03 15.46 37.25
CA ALA A 638 -4.27 14.30 36.41
C ALA A 638 -4.70 13.07 37.23
N ASN A 639 -4.45 13.04 38.54
CA ASN A 639 -4.80 11.94 39.44
C ASN A 639 -5.43 12.45 40.75
N GLU A 640 -6.75 12.57 40.76
CA GLU A 640 -7.54 13.09 41.89
C GLU A 640 -7.47 12.25 43.19
N THR A 641 -6.78 11.09 43.18
CA THR A 641 -6.67 10.20 44.34
C THR A 641 -5.43 10.49 45.21
N GLU A 642 -4.54 11.36 44.77
CA GLU A 642 -3.32 11.76 45.49
C GLU A 642 -3.35 13.25 45.85
N GLU A 643 -2.62 13.66 46.89
CA GLU A 643 -2.63 15.06 47.35
C GLU A 643 -1.62 15.90 46.55
N GLY A 644 -2.11 16.94 45.87
CA GLY A 644 -1.30 17.86 45.05
C GLY A 644 -1.31 17.49 43.55
N ILE A 645 -1.03 18.47 42.68
CA ILE A 645 -1.14 18.30 41.22
C ILE A 645 -0.16 17.23 40.71
N GLN A 646 -0.67 16.12 40.16
CA GLN A 646 0.14 15.05 39.57
C GLN A 646 0.27 15.17 38.04
N LEU A 647 1.44 14.79 37.52
CA LEU A 647 1.72 14.62 36.10
C LEU A 647 1.58 13.14 35.72
N ASN A 648 1.15 12.87 34.49
CA ASN A 648 1.14 11.51 33.97
C ASN A 648 2.56 11.12 33.54
N PRO A 649 3.13 10.00 34.04
CA PRO A 649 4.43 9.52 33.59
C PRO A 649 4.41 9.20 32.09
N GLY A 650 5.50 9.55 31.39
CA GLY A 650 5.69 9.19 29.99
C GLY A 650 6.40 7.85 29.80
N SER A 651 6.56 7.43 28.53
CA SER A 651 7.13 6.13 28.16
C SER A 651 8.66 6.10 28.10
N MET A 652 9.33 7.26 28.14
CA MET A 652 10.75 7.35 27.78
C MET A 652 11.70 6.91 28.89
N LEU A 653 11.37 7.17 30.16
CA LEU A 653 12.18 6.74 31.30
C LEU A 653 11.32 5.83 32.18
N ASN A 654 11.78 4.60 32.42
CA ASN A 654 11.16 3.64 33.35
C ASN A 654 11.32 4.04 34.84
N GLY A 655 11.42 5.34 35.13
CA GLY A 655 11.73 5.91 36.43
C GLY A 655 10.53 6.50 37.14
N ILE A 656 10.58 6.51 38.48
CA ILE A 656 9.59 7.21 39.32
C ILE A 656 9.73 8.71 39.06
N LEU A 657 8.62 9.42 38.81
CA LEU A 657 8.56 10.88 38.93
C LEU A 657 9.01 11.26 40.34
N VAL A 658 10.23 11.78 40.48
CA VAL A 658 10.89 11.95 41.78
C VAL A 658 10.29 13.12 42.53
N LYS A 659 9.92 14.17 41.80
CA LYS A 659 9.24 15.37 42.28
C LYS A 659 8.46 16.01 41.13
N ASN A 660 7.31 16.58 41.47
CA ASN A 660 6.48 17.37 40.58
C ASN A 660 5.85 18.49 41.41
N GLU A 661 5.90 19.71 40.87
CA GLU A 661 5.27 20.90 41.42
C GLU A 661 4.64 21.69 40.28
N ALA A 662 3.39 22.11 40.48
CA ALA A 662 2.70 23.05 39.60
C ALA A 662 2.22 24.25 40.43
N ASP A 663 2.66 25.43 40.03
CA ASP A 663 2.31 26.71 40.63
C ASP A 663 1.39 27.49 39.69
N ASN A 664 0.08 27.36 39.92
CA ASN A 664 -0.96 28.07 39.17
C ASN A 664 -1.01 29.58 39.43
N VAL A 665 -0.31 30.08 40.46
CA VAL A 665 -0.23 31.51 40.76
C VAL A 665 0.83 32.16 39.88
N ASN A 666 2.01 31.53 39.78
CA ASN A 666 3.13 32.06 39.03
C ASN A 666 3.25 31.50 37.59
N GLY A 667 2.45 30.49 37.23
CA GLY A 667 2.41 29.95 35.87
C GLY A 667 3.56 29.00 35.56
N VAL A 668 3.96 28.16 36.53
CA VAL A 668 5.17 27.33 36.41
C VAL A 668 4.87 25.87 36.71
N ILE A 669 5.42 24.97 35.89
CA ILE A 669 5.49 23.53 36.17
C ILE A 669 6.95 23.14 36.29
N SER A 670 7.29 22.35 37.31
CA SER A 670 8.63 21.79 37.51
C SER A 670 8.52 20.31 37.88
N PHE A 671 9.27 19.46 37.21
CA PHE A 671 9.36 18.05 37.60
C PHE A 671 10.73 17.45 37.32
N ALA A 672 11.00 16.31 37.95
CA ALA A 672 12.20 15.53 37.74
C ALA A 672 11.86 14.06 37.55
N VAL A 673 12.48 13.44 36.55
CA VAL A 673 12.41 12.00 36.26
C VAL A 673 13.83 11.47 36.24
N ALA A 674 14.07 10.34 36.90
CA ALA A 674 15.37 9.68 36.89
C ALA A 674 15.19 8.18 36.82
N GLN A 675 16.08 7.50 36.09
CA GLN A 675 16.17 6.04 36.14
C GLN A 675 16.59 5.56 37.53
N LEU A 676 16.03 4.44 37.98
CA LEU A 676 16.38 3.78 39.23
C LEU A 676 17.04 2.42 38.96
N GLY A 677 18.22 2.21 39.53
CA GLY A 677 18.99 0.96 39.41
C GLY A 677 20.08 0.99 38.31
N ASP A 678 20.79 -0.13 38.15
CA ASP A 678 21.80 -0.32 37.09
C ASP A 678 21.11 -0.63 35.76
N VAL A 679 20.59 0.40 35.10
CA VAL A 679 19.92 0.33 33.80
C VAL A 679 20.73 1.07 32.73
N GLN A 680 20.56 0.68 31.46
CA GLN A 680 21.19 1.38 30.33
C GLN A 680 20.45 2.69 30.04
N GLY A 681 21.21 3.71 29.60
CA GLY A 681 20.68 4.98 29.15
C GLY A 681 19.67 4.82 28.01
N VAL A 682 18.74 5.75 27.93
CA VAL A 682 17.68 5.72 26.92
C VAL A 682 18.15 6.40 25.64
N GLU A 683 17.96 5.71 24.53
CA GLU A 683 18.25 6.18 23.17
C GLU A 683 16.93 6.50 22.43
N GLY A 684 16.97 7.51 21.55
CA GLY A 684 15.89 7.81 20.60
C GLY A 684 14.87 8.83 21.10
N ASN A 685 13.59 8.59 20.78
CA ASN A 685 12.49 9.55 20.94
C ASN A 685 11.46 9.04 21.95
N GLY A 686 10.85 9.92 22.74
CA GLY A 686 9.82 9.49 23.69
C GLY A 686 9.18 10.63 24.48
N VAL A 687 8.20 10.28 25.31
CA VAL A 687 7.50 11.22 26.20
C VAL A 687 8.07 11.08 27.62
N LEU A 688 8.44 12.20 28.24
CA LEU A 688 8.89 12.25 29.64
C LEU A 688 7.71 12.27 30.61
N ALA A 689 6.75 13.16 30.35
CA ALA A 689 5.55 13.33 31.16
C ALA A 689 4.47 14.04 30.33
N THR A 690 3.23 13.90 30.77
CA THR A 690 2.09 14.63 30.21
C THR A 690 1.43 15.47 31.32
N VAL A 691 1.19 16.74 31.02
CA VAL A 691 0.57 17.72 31.92
C VAL A 691 -0.86 17.96 31.48
N ARG A 692 -1.81 18.01 32.42
CA ARG A 692 -3.19 18.42 32.13
C ARG A 692 -3.41 19.90 32.46
N PHE A 693 -3.97 20.63 31.51
CA PHE A 693 -4.31 22.04 31.62
C PHE A 693 -5.81 22.26 31.48
N LYS A 694 -6.27 23.38 32.04
CA LYS A 694 -7.60 23.94 31.85
C LYS A 694 -7.46 25.43 31.51
N ALA A 695 -8.22 25.91 30.54
CA ALA A 695 -8.30 27.35 30.29
C ALA A 695 -9.11 28.06 31.40
N LYS A 696 -8.73 29.29 31.74
CA LYS A 696 -9.44 30.09 32.74
C LYS A 696 -10.67 30.76 32.12
N GLU A 697 -11.76 30.79 32.87
CA GLU A 697 -13.01 31.42 32.47
C GLU A 697 -12.79 32.90 32.09
N GLY A 698 -13.31 33.33 30.92
CA GLY A 698 -13.14 34.68 30.41
C GLY A 698 -11.80 34.98 29.73
N SER A 699 -10.95 33.97 29.51
CA SER A 699 -9.70 34.11 28.75
C SER A 699 -9.89 33.88 27.25
N GLU A 700 -9.26 34.73 26.42
CA GLU A 700 -9.30 34.64 24.96
C GLU A 700 -7.92 34.93 24.33
N GLY A 701 -7.75 34.57 23.06
CA GLY A 701 -6.56 34.81 22.26
C GLY A 701 -5.47 33.76 22.47
N THR A 702 -4.27 34.01 21.94
CA THR A 702 -3.17 33.03 21.98
C THR A 702 -2.40 33.08 23.31
N THR A 703 -1.95 31.92 23.78
CA THR A 703 -1.00 31.73 24.89
C THR A 703 0.07 30.73 24.47
N GLU A 704 1.16 30.62 25.23
CA GLU A 704 2.23 29.67 24.94
C GLU A 704 2.62 28.87 26.18
N LEU A 705 2.96 27.60 25.95
CA LEU A 705 3.76 26.80 26.87
C LEU A 705 5.22 26.95 26.48
N ARG A 706 6.07 27.39 27.41
CA ARG A 706 7.46 27.72 27.14
C ARG A 706 8.41 26.89 27.99
N PRO A 707 9.26 26.04 27.40
CA PRO A 707 10.36 25.44 28.12
C PRO A 707 11.34 26.51 28.60
N LEU A 708 11.69 26.51 29.89
CA LEU A 708 12.73 27.38 30.42
C LEU A 708 14.09 26.71 30.26
N ALA A 709 14.71 26.84 29.08
CA ALA A 709 15.96 26.15 28.74
C ALA A 709 17.08 26.31 29.78
N SER A 710 17.22 27.48 30.42
CA SER A 710 18.21 27.73 31.50
C SER A 710 17.95 26.95 32.79
N ASN A 711 16.79 26.28 32.90
CA ASN A 711 16.31 25.57 34.07
C ASN A 711 15.88 24.14 33.72
N ILE A 712 16.26 23.65 32.54
CA ILE A 712 16.09 22.27 32.13
C ILE A 712 17.47 21.61 32.14
N GLN A 713 17.55 20.44 32.77
CA GLN A 713 18.75 19.61 32.83
C GLN A 713 18.42 18.24 32.28
N LEU A 714 19.18 17.79 31.29
CA LEU A 714 19.11 16.44 30.73
C LEU A 714 20.43 15.77 31.04
N LEU A 715 20.41 14.76 31.91
CA LEU A 715 21.62 14.15 32.47
C LEU A 715 21.94 12.85 31.76
N ASN A 716 23.21 12.69 31.41
CA ASN A 716 23.74 11.45 30.87
C ASN A 716 24.30 10.51 31.95
N SER A 717 24.89 9.39 31.55
CA SER A 717 25.50 8.40 32.46
C SER A 717 26.61 8.97 33.36
N GLU A 718 27.25 10.07 32.95
CA GLU A 718 28.32 10.75 33.69
C GLU A 718 27.80 11.90 34.58
N ASN A 719 26.48 12.11 34.66
CA ASN A 719 25.83 13.29 35.24
C ASN A 719 26.24 14.62 34.57
N ALA A 720 26.63 14.58 33.30
CA ALA A 720 26.84 15.79 32.51
C ALA A 720 25.51 16.24 31.88
N ASP A 721 25.30 17.56 31.80
CA ASP A 721 24.18 18.14 31.07
C ASP A 721 24.39 17.93 29.56
N LEU A 722 23.39 17.36 28.89
CA LEU A 722 23.32 17.23 27.45
C LEU A 722 22.91 18.58 26.84
N GLU A 723 23.49 18.94 25.69
CA GLU A 723 23.01 20.06 24.90
C GLU A 723 21.70 19.69 24.19
N PHE A 724 20.71 20.59 24.23
CA PHE A 724 19.42 20.38 23.57
C PHE A 724 18.83 21.69 23.04
N GLN A 725 17.91 21.56 22.10
CA GLN A 725 17.06 22.65 21.61
C GLN A 725 15.68 22.56 22.28
N THR A 726 14.98 23.69 22.39
CA THR A 726 13.61 23.73 22.94
C THR A 726 12.65 24.36 21.95
N GLN A 727 11.47 23.80 21.82
CA GLN A 727 10.39 24.38 21.03
C GLN A 727 9.17 24.69 21.91
N PRO A 728 8.68 25.94 21.95
CA PRO A 728 7.44 26.29 22.65
C PRO A 728 6.21 25.79 21.88
N ALA A 729 5.09 25.65 22.59
CA ALA A 729 3.79 25.33 21.98
C ALA A 729 2.84 26.52 22.10
N SER A 730 2.30 26.98 20.98
CA SER A 730 1.29 28.05 20.96
C SER A 730 -0.12 27.46 20.95
N ILE A 731 -0.98 27.99 21.81
CA ILE A 731 -2.36 27.52 22.00
C ILE A 731 -3.29 28.72 21.83
N SER A 732 -4.25 28.60 20.92
CA SER A 732 -5.29 29.62 20.75
C SER A 732 -6.49 29.31 21.63
N ILE A 733 -6.83 30.19 22.57
CA ILE A 733 -8.01 30.07 23.43
C ILE A 733 -9.16 30.86 22.80
N ALA A 734 -10.19 30.14 22.38
CA ALA A 734 -11.41 30.71 21.85
C ALA A 734 -12.47 30.83 22.95
N LYS A 735 -13.37 31.79 22.78
CA LYS A 735 -14.59 31.89 23.58
C LYS A 735 -15.40 30.61 23.43
N GLY A 736 -15.73 29.96 24.54
CA GLY A 736 -16.41 28.67 24.52
C GLY A 736 -17.86 28.82 24.13
N GLN A 737 -18.33 28.04 23.14
CA GLN A 737 -19.76 27.75 23.00
C GLN A 737 -20.10 26.61 23.95
N THR A 738 -21.07 26.81 24.84
CA THR A 738 -21.48 25.75 25.78
C THR A 738 -22.48 24.83 25.08
N VAL A 739 -22.10 23.57 24.90
CA VAL A 739 -22.99 22.54 24.38
C VAL A 739 -23.31 21.53 25.46
N SER A 740 -24.56 21.10 25.51
CA SER A 740 -25.05 20.15 26.52
C SER A 740 -25.76 19.01 25.83
N GLY A 741 -25.61 17.82 26.39
CA GLY A 741 -26.32 16.63 25.94
C GLY A 741 -26.51 15.64 27.08
N GLN A 742 -27.19 14.53 26.78
CA GLN A 742 -27.39 13.45 27.72
C GLN A 742 -26.99 12.12 27.10
N VAL A 743 -26.22 11.34 27.83
CA VAL A 743 -25.94 9.94 27.55
C VAL A 743 -26.95 9.09 28.30
N GLY A 744 -27.58 8.15 27.61
CA GLY A 744 -28.48 7.17 28.21
C GLY A 744 -28.05 5.74 27.90
N VAL A 745 -28.44 4.82 28.77
CA VAL A 745 -28.40 3.36 28.51
C VAL A 745 -29.85 2.85 28.53
N PRO A 746 -30.27 1.96 27.62
CA PRO A 746 -31.59 1.36 27.67
C PRO A 746 -31.73 0.51 28.93
N SER A 747 -32.90 0.58 29.56
CA SER A 747 -33.22 -0.23 30.75
C SER A 747 -33.41 -1.70 30.35
N TYR A 748 -32.34 -2.49 30.41
CA TYR A 748 -32.38 -3.93 30.19
C TYR A 748 -31.64 -4.67 31.33
N GLN A 749 -32.33 -5.64 31.95
CA GLN A 749 -31.85 -6.52 33.02
C GLN A 749 -31.19 -5.86 34.25
N GLY A 750 -31.74 -4.75 34.77
CA GLY A 750 -31.40 -4.28 36.12
C GLY A 750 -30.03 -3.63 36.28
N LEU A 751 -29.32 -3.31 35.19
CA LEU A 751 -28.32 -2.24 35.21
C LEU A 751 -29.06 -0.92 35.38
N ALA A 752 -29.08 -0.46 36.62
CA ALA A 752 -29.84 0.73 36.98
C ALA A 752 -29.24 1.98 36.32
N SER A 753 -30.12 2.96 36.09
CA SER A 753 -29.84 4.30 35.56
C SER A 753 -28.92 5.15 36.48
N ASP A 754 -28.33 4.53 37.49
CA ASP A 754 -27.52 5.11 38.56
C ASP A 754 -26.01 4.98 38.31
N LYS A 755 -25.57 4.38 37.19
CA LYS A 755 -24.16 4.29 36.76
C LYS A 755 -23.82 5.08 35.50
N LEU A 756 -24.57 6.15 35.24
CA LEU A 756 -24.32 7.06 34.12
C LEU A 756 -23.20 8.08 34.37
N ASP A 757 -22.57 8.05 35.53
CA ASP A 757 -21.44 8.91 35.90
C ASP A 757 -20.13 8.47 35.21
N GLY A 758 -19.29 9.40 34.79
CA GLY A 758 -17.93 9.11 34.31
C GLY A 758 -17.82 8.55 32.89
N PHE A 759 -18.82 8.72 32.01
CA PHE A 759 -18.60 8.53 30.57
C PHE A 759 -17.82 9.71 30.02
N THR A 760 -16.72 9.44 29.32
CA THR A 760 -15.97 10.46 28.59
C THR A 760 -16.67 10.75 27.29
N VAL A 761 -17.16 11.98 27.13
CA VAL A 761 -17.69 12.50 25.88
C VAL A 761 -16.65 13.40 25.25
N ARG A 762 -16.28 13.16 23.99
CA ARG A 762 -15.32 13.99 23.25
C ARG A 762 -15.92 14.49 21.96
N LEU A 763 -15.52 15.69 21.56
CA LEU A 763 -15.83 16.26 20.28
C LEU A 763 -14.56 16.40 19.45
N LEU A 764 -14.57 15.90 18.22
CA LEU A 764 -13.43 15.88 17.32
C LEU A 764 -13.66 16.74 16.08
N SER A 765 -12.63 17.48 15.66
CA SER A 765 -12.52 18.12 14.35
C SER A 765 -11.34 17.46 13.61
N GLY A 766 -11.63 16.63 12.60
CA GLY A 766 -10.63 15.70 12.05
C GLY A 766 -10.13 14.73 13.12
N GLN A 767 -8.82 14.68 13.35
CA GLN A 767 -8.18 13.87 14.40
C GLN A 767 -7.99 14.62 15.74
N GLN A 768 -8.26 15.93 15.81
CA GLN A 768 -8.04 16.73 17.01
C GLN A 768 -9.26 16.74 17.93
N VAL A 769 -9.05 16.51 19.23
CA VAL A 769 -10.08 16.68 20.26
C VAL A 769 -10.21 18.17 20.58
N VAL A 770 -11.38 18.73 20.28
CA VAL A 770 -11.67 20.16 20.42
C VAL A 770 -12.63 20.48 21.57
N GLY A 771 -13.18 19.45 22.22
CA GLY A 771 -14.00 19.56 23.43
C GLY A 771 -14.11 18.20 24.13
N SER A 772 -14.22 18.20 25.46
CA SER A 772 -14.38 16.98 26.25
C SER A 772 -15.18 17.26 27.52
N ALA A 773 -15.95 16.28 27.98
CA ALA A 773 -16.62 16.31 29.28
C ALA A 773 -16.83 14.89 29.83
N ALA A 774 -16.96 14.78 31.14
CA ALA A 774 -17.50 13.59 31.77
C ALA A 774 -19.01 13.75 31.99
N THR A 775 -19.77 12.66 31.88
CA THR A 775 -21.18 12.65 32.28
C THR A 775 -21.32 12.62 33.78
N GLY A 776 -22.31 13.33 34.33
CA GLY A 776 -22.73 13.18 35.73
C GLY A 776 -23.61 11.96 35.94
N SER A 777 -24.03 11.71 37.18
CA SER A 777 -24.83 10.54 37.59
C SER A 777 -26.16 10.32 36.86
N ASN A 778 -26.71 11.34 36.20
CA ASN A 778 -27.91 11.28 35.37
C ASN A 778 -27.61 11.22 33.85
N GLY A 779 -26.34 11.08 33.47
CA GLY A 779 -25.87 11.02 32.08
C GLY A 779 -25.73 12.37 31.41
N ASN A 780 -26.07 13.47 32.08
CA ASN A 780 -25.91 14.80 31.52
C ASN A 780 -24.43 15.17 31.45
N TYR A 781 -24.04 15.80 30.36
CA TYR A 781 -22.73 16.40 30.21
C TYR A 781 -22.87 17.78 29.58
N THR A 782 -21.91 18.64 29.90
CA THR A 782 -21.76 19.96 29.32
C THR A 782 -20.29 20.13 28.97
N MET A 783 -20.00 20.55 27.74
CA MET A 783 -18.64 20.83 27.30
C MET A 783 -18.61 22.16 26.55
N SER A 784 -17.44 22.80 26.51
CA SER A 784 -17.22 23.97 25.67
C SER A 784 -16.59 23.59 24.34
N VAL A 785 -16.96 24.31 23.29
CA VAL A 785 -16.45 24.14 21.92
C VAL A 785 -15.91 25.44 21.32
N PRO A 786 -14.82 25.39 20.53
CA PRO A 786 -14.09 26.58 20.11
C PRO A 786 -14.73 27.34 18.95
N ALA A 787 -15.62 26.69 18.18
CA ALA A 787 -16.33 27.33 17.08
C ALA A 787 -17.62 26.56 16.72
N SER A 788 -18.45 27.17 15.88
CA SER A 788 -19.50 26.47 15.14
C SER A 788 -18.88 25.72 13.96
N GLY A 789 -19.42 24.54 13.63
CA GLY A 789 -18.84 23.67 12.60
C GLY A 789 -19.37 22.23 12.66
N ASP A 790 -18.84 21.40 11.77
CA ASP A 790 -19.11 19.96 11.73
C ASP A 790 -18.08 19.19 12.56
N TYR A 791 -18.56 18.32 13.42
CA TYR A 791 -17.75 17.61 14.41
C TYR A 791 -18.20 16.17 14.59
N LEU A 792 -17.27 15.31 15.02
CA LEU A 792 -17.59 13.96 15.48
C LEU A 792 -17.73 13.97 17.01
N LEU A 793 -18.94 13.72 17.52
CA LEU A 793 -19.19 13.51 18.94
C LEU A 793 -19.02 12.03 19.28
N THR A 794 -18.17 11.72 20.25
CA THR A 794 -17.89 10.35 20.70
C THR A 794 -18.17 10.21 22.19
N VAL A 795 -18.65 9.05 22.62
CA VAL A 795 -18.89 8.70 24.01
C VAL A 795 -18.19 7.37 24.30
N ASN A 796 -17.41 7.33 25.38
CA ASN A 796 -16.67 6.15 25.80
C ASN A 796 -16.73 5.98 27.33
N LYS A 797 -16.83 4.74 27.79
CA LYS A 797 -16.58 4.32 29.18
C LYS A 797 -16.24 2.84 29.16
N ASP A 798 -15.27 2.45 29.97
CA ASP A 798 -14.87 1.06 30.09
C ASP A 798 -16.08 0.18 30.47
N GLY A 799 -16.29 -0.91 29.72
CA GLY A 799 -17.44 -1.80 29.87
C GLY A 799 -18.68 -1.43 29.04
N TYR A 800 -18.63 -0.37 28.21
CA TYR A 800 -19.72 0.03 27.30
C TYR A 800 -19.20 0.15 25.85
N LEU A 801 -20.04 -0.14 24.86
CA LEU A 801 -19.69 0.05 23.45
C LEU A 801 -19.47 1.54 23.14
N ARG A 802 -18.36 1.89 22.47
CA ARG A 802 -18.12 3.26 22.02
C ARG A 802 -19.19 3.67 21.01
N ALA A 803 -19.72 4.89 21.15
CA ALA A 803 -20.66 5.45 20.19
C ALA A 803 -20.10 6.76 19.63
N GLY A 804 -20.25 6.96 18.32
CA GLY A 804 -19.82 8.15 17.60
C GLY A 804 -20.94 8.67 16.70
N LYS A 805 -21.11 9.99 16.61
CA LYS A 805 -22.10 10.61 15.73
C LYS A 805 -21.57 11.93 15.15
N GLN A 806 -21.66 12.08 13.84
CA GLN A 806 -21.43 13.36 13.18
C GLN A 806 -22.53 14.34 13.58
N ILE A 807 -22.13 15.53 14.05
CA ILE A 807 -23.02 16.58 14.51
C ILE A 807 -22.55 17.94 13.98
N ALA A 808 -23.52 18.80 13.66
CA ALA A 808 -23.26 20.20 13.33
C ALA A 808 -23.63 21.07 14.53
N ILE A 809 -22.72 21.92 14.97
CA ILE A 809 -22.95 22.87 16.07
C ILE A 809 -23.13 24.26 15.47
N ASN A 810 -24.29 24.88 15.72
CA ASN A 810 -24.67 26.18 15.18
C ASN A 810 -25.06 27.13 16.33
N GLY A 811 -24.30 28.20 16.54
CA GLY A 811 -24.60 29.27 17.52
C GLY A 811 -24.19 28.98 18.97
N ASP A 812 -24.43 29.95 19.86
CA ASP A 812 -23.83 30.02 21.21
C ASP A 812 -24.30 28.95 22.22
N GLN A 813 -25.44 28.30 21.96
CA GLN A 813 -25.94 27.16 22.73
C GLN A 813 -26.55 26.11 21.80
N ALA A 814 -25.94 24.92 21.75
CA ALA A 814 -26.47 23.78 21.00
C ALA A 814 -26.81 22.62 21.94
N GLN A 815 -28.02 22.08 21.79
CA GLN A 815 -28.43 20.82 22.41
C GLN A 815 -27.98 19.66 21.52
N LEU A 816 -27.08 18.84 22.03
CA LEU A 816 -26.58 17.67 21.31
C LEU A 816 -27.57 16.52 21.41
N PRO A 817 -27.67 15.65 20.38
CA PRO A 817 -28.61 14.53 20.42
C PRO A 817 -28.29 13.60 21.58
N ASN A 818 -29.34 13.04 22.20
CA ASN A 818 -29.16 11.98 23.18
C ASN A 818 -28.45 10.79 22.54
N MET A 819 -27.38 10.33 23.19
CA MET A 819 -26.62 9.17 22.75
C MET A 819 -27.10 7.97 23.57
N THR A 820 -27.60 6.92 22.90
CA THR A 820 -27.99 5.67 23.55
C THR A 820 -26.90 4.64 23.35
N LEU A 821 -26.32 4.15 24.44
CA LEU A 821 -25.32 3.09 24.43
C LEU A 821 -26.02 1.76 24.67
N LEU A 822 -25.75 0.73 23.87
CA LEU A 822 -26.30 -0.60 24.12
C LEU A 822 -25.43 -1.32 25.15
N VAL A 823 -26.06 -1.95 26.15
CA VAL A 823 -25.40 -2.89 27.05
C VAL A 823 -25.27 -4.22 26.31
N GLY A 824 -24.05 -4.70 26.12
CA GLY A 824 -23.78 -6.07 25.66
C GLY A 824 -23.21 -6.88 26.81
N ASP A 825 -23.76 -8.07 27.05
CA ASP A 825 -23.11 -9.06 27.90
C ASP A 825 -21.98 -9.67 27.07
N PHE A 826 -20.73 -9.35 27.42
CA PHE A 826 -19.56 -9.85 26.71
C PHE A 826 -19.22 -11.24 27.27
N THR A 827 -18.97 -12.22 26.41
CA THR A 827 -18.22 -13.41 26.85
C THR A 827 -16.76 -13.02 27.11
N GLN A 828 -15.99 -13.84 27.84
CA GLN A 828 -14.63 -13.52 28.32
C GLN A 828 -13.60 -13.15 27.21
N ASP A 829 -14.00 -13.30 25.97
CA ASP A 829 -13.29 -13.08 24.70
C ASP A 829 -13.83 -11.87 23.90
N GLY A 830 -14.79 -11.11 24.44
CA GLY A 830 -15.16 -9.78 23.92
C GLY A 830 -16.08 -9.75 22.69
N ALA A 831 -16.68 -10.87 22.29
CA ALA A 831 -17.65 -10.92 21.19
C ALA A 831 -19.11 -10.66 21.65
N ILE A 832 -19.95 -10.12 20.76
CA ILE A 832 -21.41 -10.01 20.90
C ILE A 832 -22.04 -11.22 20.18
N ASP A 833 -22.96 -11.94 20.84
CA ASP A 833 -23.53 -13.18 20.31
C ASP A 833 -24.55 -12.94 19.17
N ILE A 834 -24.52 -13.77 18.12
CA ILE A 834 -25.30 -13.66 16.85
C ILE A 834 -26.83 -13.73 17.07
N VAL A 835 -27.26 -14.18 18.25
CA VAL A 835 -28.67 -14.26 18.64
C VAL A 835 -29.35 -12.88 18.69
N ASP A 836 -28.60 -11.80 18.95
CA ASP A 836 -29.18 -10.48 19.23
C ASP A 836 -29.55 -9.63 18.00
N ILE A 837 -28.86 -9.77 16.85
CA ILE A 837 -29.27 -9.08 15.59
C ILE A 837 -30.64 -9.56 15.10
N THR A 838 -30.91 -10.85 15.25
CA THR A 838 -32.20 -11.47 14.87
C THR A 838 -33.32 -11.02 15.82
N HIS A 839 -32.98 -10.65 17.05
CA HIS A 839 -33.92 -10.13 18.05
C HIS A 839 -34.22 -8.64 17.85
N ILE A 840 -33.23 -7.85 17.43
CA ILE A 840 -33.39 -6.43 17.04
C ILE A 840 -34.28 -6.29 15.81
N ALA A 841 -34.15 -7.19 14.82
CA ALA A 841 -35.02 -7.22 13.64
C ALA A 841 -36.49 -7.54 13.96
N LYS A 842 -36.76 -8.28 15.04
CA LYS A 842 -38.12 -8.58 15.51
C LYS A 842 -38.81 -7.43 16.24
N GLN A 843 -38.08 -6.40 16.67
CA GLN A 843 -38.65 -5.25 17.39
C GLN A 843 -39.31 -4.20 16.48
N PHE A 844 -39.21 -4.33 15.15
CA PHE A 844 -39.88 -3.43 14.19
C PHE A 844 -41.01 -4.16 13.44
N GLU A 845 -42.10 -4.47 14.14
CA GLU A 845 -43.27 -5.19 13.60
C GLU A 845 -44.11 -4.34 12.62
N LYS A 846 -43.81 -4.36 11.31
CA LYS A 846 -44.85 -4.24 10.24
C LYS A 846 -44.46 -4.98 8.96
N SER A 847 -45.44 -5.67 8.38
CA SER A 847 -45.34 -6.46 7.15
C SER A 847 -45.27 -5.60 5.89
N VAL A 848 -44.27 -5.85 5.03
CA VAL A 848 -44.14 -5.25 3.69
C VAL A 848 -44.94 -6.09 2.68
N ALA A 849 -45.78 -5.46 1.85
CA ALA A 849 -46.55 -6.13 0.79
C ALA A 849 -46.12 -5.62 -0.60
N ALA A 850 -45.98 -6.54 -1.56
CA ALA A 850 -45.54 -6.25 -2.93
C ALA A 850 -46.71 -6.30 -3.93
N ALA A 851 -46.83 -5.30 -4.81
CA ALA A 851 -47.65 -5.37 -6.01
C ALA A 851 -46.84 -4.82 -7.20
N ASN A 852 -46.75 -5.61 -8.27
CA ASN A 852 -46.11 -5.27 -9.55
C ASN A 852 -44.63 -4.84 -9.48
N GLY A 853 -43.87 -5.40 -8.53
CA GLY A 853 -42.40 -5.32 -8.56
C GLY A 853 -41.79 -3.95 -8.30
N VAL A 854 -42.57 -2.97 -7.83
CA VAL A 854 -42.05 -1.68 -7.35
C VAL A 854 -42.46 -1.50 -5.89
N TYR A 855 -41.47 -1.32 -5.03
CA TYR A 855 -41.65 -1.01 -3.61
C TYR A 855 -41.59 0.52 -3.46
N ASP A 856 -42.73 1.14 -3.13
CA ASP A 856 -42.80 2.56 -2.81
C ASP A 856 -42.78 2.72 -1.28
N VAL A 857 -41.72 3.34 -0.76
CA VAL A 857 -41.45 3.44 0.69
C VAL A 857 -41.60 4.88 1.22
N ASN A 858 -42.12 5.83 0.44
CA ASN A 858 -42.06 7.25 0.81
C ASN A 858 -43.37 8.05 0.65
N LYS A 859 -44.43 7.66 1.36
CA LYS A 859 -45.56 8.59 1.63
C LYS A 859 -45.95 8.78 3.11
N ASP A 860 -45.22 8.20 4.06
CA ASP A 860 -45.75 8.06 5.43
C ASP A 860 -44.71 7.87 6.57
N GLN A 861 -43.62 8.64 6.55
CA GLN A 861 -42.66 8.80 7.68
C GLN A 861 -41.84 7.54 8.10
N LYS A 862 -40.69 7.34 7.41
CA LYS A 862 -39.42 6.55 7.69
C LYS A 862 -39.33 5.13 7.05
N ILE A 863 -38.20 4.57 6.55
CA ILE A 863 -36.71 4.73 6.64
C ILE A 863 -36.05 4.54 5.23
N ASP A 864 -34.83 5.09 5.02
CA ASP A 864 -34.01 5.04 3.78
C ASP A 864 -32.97 3.89 3.76
N MET A 865 -32.58 3.40 2.58
CA MET A 865 -31.82 2.16 2.33
C MET A 865 -30.28 2.33 2.26
N ALA A 866 -29.76 3.55 2.37
CA ALA A 866 -28.36 3.76 2.71
C ALA A 866 -28.01 3.22 4.13
N ASP A 867 -29.04 3.07 4.97
CA ASP A 867 -28.95 2.62 6.37
C ASP A 867 -28.95 1.08 6.55
N ILE A 868 -29.00 0.28 5.46
CA ILE A 868 -29.03 -1.21 5.51
C ILE A 868 -27.74 -1.86 4.94
N VAL A 869 -26.89 -1.07 4.31
CA VAL A 869 -25.63 -1.50 3.65
C VAL A 869 -24.62 -2.21 4.59
N PRO A 870 -24.57 -1.95 5.92
CA PRO A 870 -23.65 -2.67 6.81
C PRO A 870 -24.10 -4.07 7.24
N VAL A 871 -25.39 -4.44 7.14
CA VAL A 871 -25.90 -5.69 7.75
C VAL A 871 -25.82 -6.90 6.80
N ALA A 872 -25.90 -6.70 5.48
CA ALA A 872 -25.87 -7.81 4.51
C ALA A 872 -24.45 -8.21 4.06
N LYS A 873 -23.43 -7.36 4.30
CA LYS A 873 -22.02 -7.68 4.03
C LYS A 873 -21.44 -8.76 4.97
N HIS A 874 -22.18 -9.21 5.99
CA HIS A 874 -21.65 -10.09 7.05
C HIS A 874 -22.27 -11.49 7.19
N PHE A 875 -23.22 -11.93 6.36
CA PHE A 875 -23.73 -13.32 6.43
C PHE A 875 -23.26 -14.14 5.22
N GLY A 876 -21.99 -14.57 5.30
CA GLY A 876 -21.28 -15.32 4.27
C GLY A 876 -21.98 -16.62 3.81
N LYS A 877 -22.19 -16.67 2.48
CA LYS A 877 -22.23 -17.77 1.50
C LYS A 877 -22.86 -19.16 1.77
N VAL A 878 -22.99 -19.69 2.99
CA VAL A 878 -23.47 -21.09 3.17
C VAL A 878 -24.98 -21.24 2.90
N ALA A 879 -25.73 -20.14 2.83
CA ALA A 879 -27.17 -20.16 2.56
C ALA A 879 -27.57 -20.08 1.08
N TRP A 880 -26.64 -19.80 0.15
CA TRP A 880 -26.99 -19.60 -1.26
C TRP A 880 -27.29 -20.89 -2.02
N ASP A 881 -26.65 -22.02 -1.68
CA ASP A 881 -26.78 -23.28 -2.44
C ASP A 881 -28.11 -24.04 -2.22
N ARG A 882 -29.05 -23.48 -1.44
CA ARG A 882 -30.41 -24.06 -1.28
C ARG A 882 -31.52 -23.14 -1.77
N ILE A 883 -31.19 -22.03 -2.40
CA ILE A 883 -32.15 -21.15 -3.08
C ILE A 883 -31.80 -21.09 -4.58
N ASP A 884 -31.46 -22.24 -5.15
CA ASP A 884 -31.62 -22.52 -6.58
C ASP A 884 -32.58 -23.72 -6.79
N GLN A 885 -33.38 -24.07 -5.77
CA GLN A 885 -34.51 -25.02 -5.84
C GLN A 885 -35.78 -24.46 -5.21
#